data_AF-A0AAE2D6K1-F1
#
_entry.id   AF-A0AAE2D6K1-F1
#
_cell.length_a   1.000
_cell.length_b   1.000
_cell.length_c   1.000
_cell.angle_alpha   90.00
_cell.angle_beta   90.00
_cell.angle_gamma   90.00
#
_symmetry.space_group_name_H-M   'P 1'
#
loop_
_entity.id
_entity.type
_entity.pdbx_description
1 polymer ?
#
loop_
_entity_poly.entity_id
_entity_poly.type
_entity_poly.pdbx_seq_one_letter_code
_entity_poly.pdbx_strand_id
1 'polypeptide(L)'
;MTRTYDQELAFLEKITPTCWKIKKGFVPNMNVEGVFYVNDFLEKLMFDELRNFTRSGDYGGFLPGMKQIGNVAALPGIVHRSVGLPDVHSGYGFAIGNMAAFDLANPKSVVSPGGVGFDINCGVRLIRTNLTLKDVLPVKEKLTQTLFDHIPVGVGSKGIIPMDAQALEEALEMGMDWSLRQGYVWAEDKEHCEEYGRMLQADPSKVSSRAKKRGLPQLGTLGAGNHYAEIQVVEEIFDKHAATKMGINHLNQIVLMIHCGSRGMGHQVATDALVAMERAMKRDKIEVNDRQLACAHITSEEGQDYLKAMAAAANYAWVNRSSMTFLARQAFAKIFHSTPDDLDMQIIYDVSHNIAKVEEHWVDDKIKTLLVHRKGSTRAFPPHHPLIPVDYQLTGQPVLIGGTMGTCSYVLTGTEKAMTETFGSTCHGAGRALSRAKSRRNLDYTDVLEQLQEKGISIRVASPKLVMEEAPESYKNVTDVVDTSMNIPNTDEDILGVDAEKLDSMLQHRDTIIKKQIIPDLIPDETDHSQKFLSPIDLVYSTSAYDRVRVVFSSDPIFSDHELNKRGKMSKKIPVYIGVSIGVIASTLRMPVAFDEFLRANKFTIFETQNTAKRRAFDSSLCKSMAFGFSIGFKVTLFTGGCYILPLLFSAIQGKTSYWEYAASWGLTCSLYCFNRGFKRMLIAGMIGAVPGLFTGALDMFVHRMSHTTFEELYSKHLADNKKY
;
A
#
# COMPACT_ATOMS: atom_id res chain seq x y z
N MET A 1 35.20 -15.76 27.72
CA MET A 1 35.08 -14.74 28.77
C MET A 1 34.20 -13.62 28.23
N THR A 2 33.25 -13.14 29.03
CA THR A 2 32.46 -11.95 28.69
C THR A 2 33.41 -10.75 28.63
N ARG A 3 33.37 -9.97 27.54
CA ARG A 3 34.21 -8.77 27.42
C ARG A 3 33.78 -7.75 28.47
N THR A 4 34.76 -7.01 28.99
CA THR A 4 34.54 -5.85 29.86
C THR A 4 33.88 -4.71 29.08
N TYR A 5 33.29 -3.74 29.78
CA TYR A 5 32.69 -2.57 29.14
C TYR A 5 33.67 -1.83 28.20
N ASP A 6 34.90 -1.59 28.65
CA ASP A 6 35.90 -0.90 27.83
C ASP A 6 36.30 -1.70 26.58
N GLN A 7 36.34 -3.03 26.69
CA GLN A 7 36.55 -3.91 25.54
C GLN A 7 35.36 -3.93 24.57
N GLU A 8 34.13 -3.74 25.06
CA GLU A 8 32.94 -3.58 24.22
C GLU A 8 32.96 -2.23 23.48
N LEU A 9 33.35 -1.15 24.15
CA LEU A 9 33.45 0.19 23.58
C LEU A 9 34.43 0.26 22.40
N ALA A 10 35.48 -0.56 22.39
CA ALA A 10 36.46 -0.60 21.29
C ALA A 10 35.84 -0.95 19.92
N PHE A 11 34.65 -1.55 19.89
CA PHE A 11 33.91 -1.90 18.67
C PHE A 11 32.84 -0.86 18.28
N LEU A 12 32.65 0.18 19.08
CA LEU A 12 31.67 1.24 18.83
C LEU A 12 32.41 2.49 18.36
N GLU A 13 31.95 3.06 17.26
CA GLU A 13 32.55 4.26 16.66
C GLU A 13 31.45 5.27 16.36
N LYS A 14 31.56 6.48 16.92
CA LYS A 14 30.64 7.58 16.60
C LYS A 14 31.02 8.12 15.22
N ILE A 15 30.12 8.00 14.25
CA ILE A 15 30.33 8.47 12.88
C ILE A 15 29.86 9.91 12.72
N THR A 16 28.72 10.23 13.33
CA THR A 16 28.13 11.56 13.31
C THR A 16 27.54 11.87 14.69
N PRO A 17 27.08 13.12 14.96
CA PRO A 17 26.45 13.45 16.25
C PRO A 17 25.30 12.52 16.63
N THR A 18 24.60 11.94 15.65
CA THR A 18 23.43 11.08 15.86
C THR A 18 23.60 9.66 15.35
N CYS A 19 24.78 9.25 14.85
CA CYS A 19 25.01 7.92 14.27
C CYS A 19 26.24 7.23 14.87
N TRP A 20 26.05 5.98 15.24
CA TRP A 20 27.08 5.09 15.76
C TRP A 20 27.19 3.83 14.91
N LYS A 21 28.43 3.43 14.60
CA LYS A 21 28.78 2.19 13.92
C LYS A 21 29.18 1.11 14.93
N ILE A 22 28.68 -0.10 14.73
CA ILE A 22 29.05 -1.32 15.43
C ILE A 22 29.94 -2.15 14.49
N LYS A 23 31.24 -2.16 14.80
CA LYS A 23 32.26 -2.85 13.99
C LYS A 23 32.06 -4.38 14.01
N LYS A 24 32.46 -5.02 12.91
CA LYS A 24 32.57 -6.49 12.85
C LYS A 24 33.44 -7.01 14.00
N GLY A 25 33.01 -8.13 14.59
CA GLY A 25 33.63 -8.68 15.80
C GLY A 25 33.02 -8.17 17.11
N PHE A 26 32.06 -7.22 17.07
CA PHE A 26 31.27 -6.89 18.25
C PHE A 26 30.44 -8.08 18.76
N VAL A 27 30.04 -8.97 17.89
CA VAL A 27 29.60 -10.32 18.24
C VAL A 27 30.24 -11.31 17.26
N PRO A 28 30.30 -12.61 17.58
CA PRO A 28 30.79 -13.61 16.64
C PRO A 28 30.00 -13.59 15.32
N ASN A 29 30.65 -13.98 14.22
CA ASN A 29 30.00 -14.27 12.93
C ASN A 29 29.28 -13.09 12.24
N MET A 30 29.59 -11.84 12.58
CA MET A 30 29.02 -10.67 11.88
C MET A 30 29.36 -10.68 10.37
N ASN A 31 28.34 -10.79 9.52
CA ASN A 31 28.47 -10.74 8.05
C ASN A 31 28.60 -9.30 7.55
N VAL A 32 27.91 -8.37 8.21
CA VAL A 32 27.91 -6.93 7.93
C VAL A 32 28.17 -6.14 9.22
N GLU A 33 28.36 -4.83 9.10
CA GLU A 33 28.40 -3.94 10.27
C GLU A 33 26.99 -3.62 10.77
N GLY A 34 26.88 -3.21 12.04
CA GLY A 34 25.66 -2.63 12.57
C GLY A 34 25.76 -1.11 12.59
N VAL A 35 24.64 -0.42 12.52
CA VAL A 35 24.55 1.02 12.82
C VAL A 35 23.36 1.28 13.73
N PHE A 36 23.45 2.32 14.56
CA PHE A 36 22.29 2.80 15.30
C PHE A 36 22.29 4.32 15.40
N TYR A 37 21.08 4.89 15.38
CA TYR A 37 20.87 6.33 15.40
C TYR A 37 20.36 6.76 16.77
N VAL A 38 21.04 7.67 17.45
CA VAL A 38 20.66 8.20 18.77
C VAL A 38 21.25 9.61 18.95
N ASN A 39 20.48 10.55 19.49
CA ASN A 39 21.04 11.81 20.01
C ASN A 39 21.71 11.60 21.38
N ASP A 40 22.31 12.65 21.96
CA ASP A 40 23.04 12.56 23.23
C ASP A 40 22.19 12.02 24.40
N PHE A 41 20.88 12.30 24.42
CA PHE A 41 19.97 11.79 25.46
C PHE A 41 19.68 10.30 25.28
N LEU A 42 19.35 9.89 24.06
CA LEU A 42 19.05 8.49 23.72
C LEU A 42 20.29 7.60 23.79
N GLU A 43 21.46 8.17 23.48
CA GLU A 43 22.77 7.51 23.57
C GLU A 43 22.98 6.97 24.98
N LYS A 44 22.76 7.79 26.00
CA LYS A 44 22.92 7.39 27.40
C LYS A 44 22.15 6.12 27.74
N LEU A 45 20.91 5.98 27.26
CA LEU A 45 20.07 4.80 27.52
C LEU A 45 20.68 3.53 26.95
N MET A 46 21.19 3.60 25.71
CA MET A 46 21.82 2.46 25.02
C MET A 46 23.13 2.04 25.70
N PHE A 47 23.96 3.01 26.08
CA PHE A 47 25.25 2.75 26.72
C PHE A 47 25.09 2.28 28.17
N ASP A 48 24.08 2.77 28.90
CA ASP A 48 23.77 2.29 30.24
C ASP A 48 23.28 0.83 30.21
N GLU A 49 22.49 0.45 29.20
CA GLU A 49 22.08 -0.94 29.00
C GLU A 49 23.27 -1.88 28.77
N LEU A 50 24.19 -1.50 27.87
CA LEU A 50 25.41 -2.25 27.62
C LEU A 50 26.30 -2.33 28.88
N ARG A 51 26.45 -1.22 29.60
CA ARG A 51 27.24 -1.17 30.85
C ARG A 51 26.67 -2.11 31.90
N ASN A 52 25.34 -2.10 32.09
CA ASN A 52 24.68 -2.99 33.05
C ASN A 52 24.90 -4.46 32.70
N PHE A 53 24.77 -4.83 31.42
CA PHE A 53 25.02 -6.19 30.95
C PHE A 53 26.46 -6.67 31.23
N THR A 54 27.46 -5.83 30.97
CA THR A 54 28.87 -6.21 31.22
C THR A 54 29.22 -6.33 32.71
N ARG A 55 28.46 -5.67 33.61
CA ARG A 55 28.67 -5.75 35.06
C ARG A 55 28.04 -6.99 35.67
N SER A 56 26.80 -7.31 35.28
CA SER A 56 26.04 -8.38 35.93
C SER A 56 26.39 -9.78 35.40
N GLY A 57 26.94 -9.89 34.18
CA GLY A 57 27.27 -11.17 33.53
C GLY A 57 26.06 -12.02 33.13
N ASP A 58 24.91 -11.74 33.74
CA ASP A 58 23.59 -12.28 33.45
C ASP A 58 22.59 -11.11 33.50
N TYR A 59 21.77 -10.96 32.47
CA TYR A 59 20.68 -9.99 32.45
C TYR A 59 19.41 -10.82 32.51
N GLY A 60 18.62 -10.68 33.58
CA GLY A 60 17.35 -11.40 33.77
C GLY A 60 16.23 -10.98 32.79
N GLY A 61 16.58 -10.70 31.52
CA GLY A 61 15.77 -10.19 30.44
C GLY A 61 16.44 -10.39 29.07
N PHE A 62 16.12 -9.53 28.10
CA PHE A 62 16.69 -9.58 26.76
C PHE A 62 18.11 -9.01 26.70
N LEU A 63 18.93 -9.45 25.73
CA LEU A 63 20.24 -8.86 25.47
C LEU A 63 20.14 -7.35 25.18
N PRO A 64 21.16 -6.54 25.49
CA PRO A 64 21.18 -5.11 25.15
C PRO A 64 20.89 -4.86 23.67
N GLY A 65 20.19 -3.78 23.33
CA GLY A 65 19.82 -3.44 21.96
C GLY A 65 21.02 -3.44 21.02
N MET A 66 22.17 -2.91 21.45
CA MET A 66 23.41 -2.94 20.66
C MET A 66 23.88 -4.37 20.34
N LYS A 67 23.77 -5.30 21.30
CA LYS A 67 24.12 -6.72 21.09
C LYS A 67 23.17 -7.39 20.12
N GLN A 68 21.89 -7.04 20.18
CA GLN A 68 20.89 -7.57 19.26
C GLN A 68 21.11 -7.09 17.83
N ILE A 69 21.43 -5.81 17.63
CA ILE A 69 21.82 -5.28 16.30
C ILE A 69 23.04 -6.04 15.76
N GLY A 70 24.06 -6.26 16.60
CA GLY A 70 25.21 -7.08 16.24
C GLY A 70 24.83 -8.53 15.86
N ASN A 71 23.96 -9.17 16.63
CA ASN A 71 23.52 -10.54 16.36
C ASN A 71 22.70 -10.63 15.06
N VAL A 72 21.88 -9.62 14.75
CA VAL A 72 21.17 -9.52 13.47
C VAL A 72 22.15 -9.35 12.32
N ALA A 73 23.21 -8.55 12.50
CA ALA A 73 24.29 -8.41 11.52
C ALA A 73 25.07 -9.72 11.27
N ALA A 74 24.92 -10.73 12.12
CA ALA A 74 25.48 -12.07 11.95
C ALA A 74 24.55 -13.05 11.20
N LEU A 75 23.34 -12.65 10.84
CA LEU A 75 22.41 -13.54 10.14
C LEU A 75 22.85 -13.81 8.69
N PRO A 76 22.66 -15.04 8.17
CA PRO A 76 23.05 -15.37 6.81
C PRO A 76 22.27 -14.57 5.75
N GLY A 77 22.99 -14.04 4.76
CA GLY A 77 22.41 -13.32 3.63
C GLY A 77 21.88 -11.92 3.93
N ILE A 78 22.15 -11.38 5.13
CA ILE A 78 21.90 -9.96 5.43
C ILE A 78 22.70 -9.06 4.48
N VAL A 79 22.09 -7.96 4.08
CA VAL A 79 22.62 -7.02 3.10
C VAL A 79 22.97 -5.69 3.75
N HIS A 80 24.12 -5.13 3.36
CA HIS A 80 24.63 -3.81 3.75
C HIS A 80 24.87 -3.60 5.26
N ARG A 81 23.83 -3.56 6.09
CA ARG A 81 23.90 -3.24 7.52
C ARG A 81 22.67 -3.72 8.30
N SER A 82 22.84 -4.00 9.60
CA SER A 82 21.73 -4.04 10.56
C SER A 82 21.56 -2.64 11.18
N VAL A 83 20.34 -2.11 11.25
CA VAL A 83 20.10 -0.71 11.63
C VAL A 83 19.16 -0.64 12.84
N GLY A 84 19.61 0.00 13.91
CA GLY A 84 18.77 0.43 15.03
C GLY A 84 18.32 1.88 14.85
N LEU A 85 17.03 2.11 14.78
CA LEU A 85 16.42 3.45 14.72
C LEU A 85 16.37 4.11 16.11
N PRO A 86 16.06 5.41 16.23
CA PRO A 86 16.21 6.12 17.51
C PRO A 86 15.34 5.62 18.67
N ASP A 87 14.23 4.96 18.36
CA ASP A 87 13.38 4.27 19.31
C ASP A 87 13.89 2.88 19.72
N VAL A 88 15.08 2.46 19.26
CA VAL A 88 15.62 1.11 19.48
C VAL A 88 15.76 0.72 20.95
N HIS A 89 15.28 -0.47 21.30
CA HIS A 89 15.37 -1.03 22.65
C HIS A 89 15.25 -2.55 22.60
N SER A 90 15.68 -3.23 23.66
CA SER A 90 15.75 -4.69 23.65
C SER A 90 14.41 -5.38 23.39
N GLY A 91 14.44 -6.40 22.54
CA GLY A 91 13.29 -7.21 22.14
C GLY A 91 13.61 -8.70 22.05
N TYR A 92 12.71 -9.49 21.48
CA TYR A 92 12.96 -10.93 21.25
C TYR A 92 13.82 -11.17 19.99
N GLY A 93 15.07 -11.59 20.15
CA GLY A 93 16.02 -11.80 19.04
C GLY A 93 16.48 -10.49 18.43
N PHE A 94 15.67 -9.91 17.54
CA PHE A 94 15.86 -8.53 17.06
C PHE A 94 15.45 -7.54 18.17
N ALA A 95 16.17 -6.43 18.27
CA ALA A 95 15.70 -5.28 19.03
C ALA A 95 14.40 -4.72 18.41
N ILE A 96 13.54 -4.12 19.21
CA ILE A 96 12.44 -3.30 18.69
C ILE A 96 13.07 -1.98 18.23
N GLY A 97 12.66 -1.43 17.08
CA GLY A 97 13.37 -0.34 16.39
C GLY A 97 14.48 -0.84 15.45
N ASN A 98 14.65 -2.16 15.29
CA ASN A 98 15.67 -2.73 14.42
C ASN A 98 15.06 -3.20 13.10
N MET A 99 15.75 -2.88 12.01
CA MET A 99 15.47 -3.39 10.67
C MET A 99 16.65 -4.21 10.14
N ALA A 100 16.38 -5.08 9.17
CA ALA A 100 17.40 -5.79 8.39
C ALA A 100 16.84 -6.19 7.03
N ALA A 101 17.65 -6.14 5.98
CA ALA A 101 17.26 -6.57 4.64
C ALA A 101 18.07 -7.80 4.21
N PHE A 102 17.42 -8.73 3.52
CA PHE A 102 18.02 -10.00 3.06
C PHE A 102 17.78 -10.18 1.57
N ASP A 103 18.81 -10.51 0.80
CA ASP A 103 18.73 -10.61 -0.66
C ASP A 103 17.98 -11.89 -1.09
N LEU A 104 16.86 -11.77 -1.82
CA LEU A 104 16.11 -12.93 -2.29
C LEU A 104 16.91 -13.79 -3.28
N ALA A 105 17.87 -13.21 -4.00
CA ALA A 105 18.72 -13.95 -4.93
C ALA A 105 19.77 -14.83 -4.22
N ASN A 106 20.06 -14.53 -2.95
CA ASN A 106 21.02 -15.29 -2.16
C ASN A 106 20.31 -16.48 -1.47
N PRO A 107 20.64 -17.74 -1.81
CA PRO A 107 19.98 -18.91 -1.22
C PRO A 107 20.22 -19.06 0.29
N LYS A 108 21.24 -18.38 0.84
CA LYS A 108 21.51 -18.37 2.27
C LYS A 108 20.62 -17.40 3.04
N SER A 109 19.98 -16.44 2.37
CA SER A 109 19.12 -15.44 3.00
C SER A 109 18.00 -16.06 3.81
N VAL A 110 17.71 -15.46 4.94
CA VAL A 110 16.78 -15.99 5.93
C VAL A 110 15.58 -15.08 6.17
N VAL A 111 14.50 -15.68 6.65
CA VAL A 111 13.36 -15.00 7.27
C VAL A 111 13.30 -15.37 8.74
N SER A 112 13.07 -14.38 9.62
CA SER A 112 12.97 -14.59 11.07
C SER A 112 11.70 -13.96 11.65
N PRO A 113 10.83 -14.73 12.32
CA PRO A 113 9.70 -14.20 13.09
C PRO A 113 10.14 -13.23 14.17
N GLY A 114 11.34 -13.43 14.73
CA GLY A 114 11.95 -12.52 15.70
C GLY A 114 12.21 -11.13 15.12
N GLY A 115 12.44 -11.01 13.81
CA GLY A 115 12.66 -9.75 13.07
C GLY A 115 11.40 -9.08 12.55
N VAL A 116 10.24 -9.73 12.66
CA VAL A 116 8.92 -9.13 12.42
C VAL A 116 8.27 -8.73 13.74
N GLY A 117 8.39 -9.58 14.75
CA GLY A 117 7.71 -9.43 16.03
C GLY A 117 6.47 -10.32 16.14
N PHE A 118 6.01 -10.52 17.38
CA PHE A 118 4.86 -11.39 17.67
C PHE A 118 3.54 -10.77 17.22
N ASP A 119 3.35 -9.46 17.42
CA ASP A 119 2.15 -8.77 16.91
C ASP A 119 2.38 -8.34 15.46
N ILE A 120 2.23 -9.32 14.57
CA ILE A 120 2.40 -9.16 13.11
C ILE A 120 1.43 -8.07 12.63
N ASN A 121 1.95 -7.15 11.83
CA ASN A 121 1.26 -5.95 11.37
C ASN A 121 0.59 -5.15 12.50
N CYS A 122 1.20 -5.11 13.70
CA CYS A 122 0.98 -3.98 14.59
C CYS A 122 1.33 -2.70 13.81
N GLY A 123 0.44 -1.72 13.90
CA GLY A 123 0.50 -0.54 13.05
C GLY A 123 -0.46 0.53 13.51
N VAL A 124 -0.38 1.67 12.86
CA VAL A 124 -1.11 2.89 13.21
C VAL A 124 -1.95 3.32 12.01
N ARG A 125 -3.16 3.80 12.29
CA ARG A 125 -4.05 4.44 11.32
C ARG A 125 -4.45 5.81 11.84
N LEU A 126 -4.39 6.82 10.98
CA LEU A 126 -4.79 8.19 11.32
C LEU A 126 -6.01 8.60 10.48
N ILE A 127 -7.02 9.14 11.13
CA ILE A 127 -8.29 9.57 10.55
C ILE A 127 -8.43 11.07 10.81
N ARG A 128 -8.67 11.87 9.78
CA ARG A 128 -8.92 13.32 9.93
C ARG A 128 -10.39 13.57 10.21
N THR A 129 -10.71 14.77 10.68
CA THR A 129 -12.08 15.28 10.75
C THR A 129 -12.08 16.75 10.34
N ASN A 130 -13.26 17.31 10.05
CA ASN A 130 -13.44 18.75 9.91
C ASN A 130 -13.76 19.46 11.24
N LEU A 131 -13.74 18.74 12.37
CA LEU A 131 -13.98 19.27 13.69
C LEU A 131 -12.75 20.01 14.23
N THR A 132 -13.00 20.97 15.11
CA THR A 132 -11.97 21.70 15.85
C THR A 132 -12.01 21.37 17.34
N LEU A 133 -10.94 21.74 18.06
CA LEU A 133 -10.85 21.63 19.51
C LEU A 133 -12.08 22.24 20.21
N LYS A 134 -12.58 23.37 19.71
CA LYS A 134 -13.77 24.05 20.25
C LYS A 134 -15.03 23.19 20.18
N ASP A 135 -15.16 22.36 19.14
CA ASP A 135 -16.33 21.49 18.94
C ASP A 135 -16.28 20.27 19.85
N VAL A 136 -15.07 19.75 20.13
CA VAL A 136 -14.88 18.53 20.92
C VAL A 136 -14.83 18.81 22.43
N LEU A 137 -14.25 19.93 22.87
CA LEU A 137 -14.08 20.22 24.30
C LEU A 137 -15.36 20.06 25.14
N PRO A 138 -16.54 20.56 24.72
CA PRO A 138 -17.78 20.41 25.48
C PRO A 138 -18.27 18.97 25.62
N VAL A 139 -17.89 18.08 24.69
CA VAL A 139 -18.35 16.69 24.62
C VAL A 139 -17.24 15.67 24.90
N LYS A 140 -16.02 16.13 25.22
CA LYS A 140 -14.80 15.32 25.37
C LYS A 140 -15.03 14.05 26.18
N GLU A 141 -15.50 14.17 27.43
CA GLU A 141 -15.74 13.01 28.30
C GLU A 141 -16.76 12.03 27.73
N LYS A 142 -17.84 12.55 27.13
CA LYS A 142 -18.90 11.74 26.53
C LYS A 142 -18.42 11.03 25.27
N LEU A 143 -17.59 11.71 24.47
CA LEU A 143 -17.00 11.15 23.25
C LEU A 143 -15.98 10.05 23.58
N THR A 144 -15.09 10.27 24.56
CA THR A 144 -14.16 9.24 25.05
C THR A 144 -14.92 8.02 25.57
N GLN A 145 -15.97 8.23 26.38
CA GLN A 145 -16.81 7.13 26.85
C GLN A 145 -17.50 6.40 25.69
N THR A 146 -18.04 7.16 24.72
CA THR A 146 -18.74 6.55 23.59
C THR A 146 -17.80 5.75 22.70
N LEU A 147 -16.56 6.20 22.48
CA LEU A 147 -15.54 5.39 21.80
C LEU A 147 -15.25 4.09 22.56
N PHE A 148 -15.08 4.16 23.88
CA PHE A 148 -14.83 3.00 24.72
C PHE A 148 -16.01 2.01 24.70
N ASP A 149 -17.24 2.50 24.62
CA ASP A 149 -18.44 1.66 24.51
C ASP A 149 -18.56 0.97 23.14
N HIS A 150 -18.09 1.62 22.06
CA HIS A 150 -18.16 1.07 20.69
C HIS A 150 -16.99 0.17 20.34
N ILE A 151 -15.78 0.47 20.84
CA ILE A 151 -14.56 -0.27 20.52
C ILE A 151 -14.24 -1.21 21.69
N PRO A 152 -14.41 -2.54 21.54
CA PRO A 152 -14.06 -3.46 22.62
C PRO A 152 -12.56 -3.41 22.93
N VAL A 153 -12.24 -3.22 24.21
CA VAL A 153 -10.87 -3.13 24.72
C VAL A 153 -10.59 -4.22 25.75
N GLY A 154 -9.32 -4.59 25.94
CA GLY A 154 -8.89 -5.53 26.98
C GLY A 154 -8.62 -6.96 26.50
N VAL A 155 -7.94 -7.72 27.36
CA VAL A 155 -7.59 -9.12 27.09
C VAL A 155 -8.83 -9.99 27.21
N GLY A 156 -9.15 -10.74 26.14
CA GLY A 156 -10.30 -11.66 26.12
C GLY A 156 -11.61 -11.03 25.65
N SER A 157 -11.62 -9.73 25.36
CA SER A 157 -12.75 -9.03 24.77
C SER A 157 -13.08 -9.57 23.37
N LYS A 158 -14.37 -9.54 23.04
CA LYS A 158 -14.90 -10.07 21.78
C LYS A 158 -15.28 -8.96 20.81
N GLY A 159 -15.04 -9.20 19.52
CA GLY A 159 -15.49 -8.37 18.42
C GLY A 159 -17.01 -8.23 18.37
N ILE A 160 -17.48 -7.06 17.93
CA ILE A 160 -18.90 -6.80 17.69
C ILE A 160 -19.28 -7.14 16.24
N ILE A 161 -18.29 -7.12 15.33
CA ILE A 161 -18.50 -7.49 13.92
C ILE A 161 -18.77 -9.00 13.83
N PRO A 162 -19.90 -9.43 13.23
CA PRO A 162 -20.20 -10.84 13.04
C PRO A 162 -19.09 -11.54 12.27
N MET A 163 -18.53 -12.59 12.88
CA MET A 163 -17.38 -13.30 12.37
C MET A 163 -17.52 -14.79 12.69
N ASP A 164 -17.70 -15.60 11.66
CA ASP A 164 -17.64 -17.05 11.74
C ASP A 164 -16.32 -17.57 11.15
N ALA A 165 -16.14 -18.89 11.16
CA ALA A 165 -14.92 -19.50 10.67
C ALA A 165 -14.68 -19.23 9.18
N GLN A 166 -15.72 -19.21 8.35
CA GLN A 166 -15.60 -18.99 6.91
C GLN A 166 -15.26 -17.53 6.63
N ALA A 167 -15.97 -16.59 7.26
CA ALA A 167 -15.70 -15.17 7.15
C ALA A 167 -14.26 -14.83 7.59
N LEU A 168 -13.74 -15.54 8.61
CA LEU A 168 -12.35 -15.37 9.03
C LEU A 168 -11.39 -15.82 7.93
N GLU A 169 -11.57 -17.00 7.33
CA GLU A 169 -10.71 -17.47 6.21
C GLU A 169 -10.69 -16.44 5.07
N GLU A 170 -11.86 -15.93 4.68
CA GLU A 170 -11.97 -14.92 3.63
C GLU A 170 -11.28 -13.60 4.04
N ALA A 171 -11.40 -13.17 5.30
CA ALA A 171 -10.71 -11.98 5.81
C ALA A 171 -9.17 -12.16 5.81
N LEU A 172 -8.67 -13.36 6.10
CA LEU A 172 -7.25 -13.70 6.03
C LEU A 172 -6.71 -13.61 4.59
N GLU A 173 -7.49 -14.01 3.60
CA GLU A 173 -7.09 -13.99 2.18
C GLU A 173 -7.27 -12.61 1.53
N MET A 174 -8.37 -11.94 1.82
CA MET A 174 -8.80 -10.72 1.13
C MET A 174 -8.36 -9.42 1.84
N GLY A 175 -7.99 -9.46 3.12
CA GLY A 175 -7.66 -8.24 3.86
C GLY A 175 -8.78 -7.20 3.81
N MET A 176 -8.45 -5.93 3.57
CA MET A 176 -9.46 -4.86 3.49
C MET A 176 -10.47 -5.03 2.35
N ASP A 177 -10.20 -5.84 1.32
CA ASP A 177 -11.20 -6.16 0.29
C ASP A 177 -12.42 -6.86 0.89
N TRP A 178 -12.20 -7.69 1.94
CA TRP A 178 -13.29 -8.29 2.69
C TRP A 178 -14.09 -7.22 3.44
N SER A 179 -13.42 -6.31 4.15
CA SER A 179 -14.08 -5.22 4.87
C SER A 179 -14.91 -4.33 3.94
N LEU A 180 -14.41 -4.06 2.73
CA LEU A 180 -15.09 -3.25 1.73
C LEU A 180 -16.36 -3.96 1.25
N ARG A 181 -16.26 -5.26 0.94
CA ARG A 181 -17.41 -6.08 0.54
C ARG A 181 -18.49 -6.15 1.61
N GLN A 182 -18.10 -6.16 2.89
CA GLN A 182 -19.05 -6.16 4.01
C GLN A 182 -19.59 -4.76 4.38
N GLY A 183 -19.07 -3.68 3.77
CA GLY A 183 -19.50 -2.31 4.05
C GLY A 183 -18.92 -1.69 5.32
N TYR A 184 -17.80 -2.21 5.82
CA TYR A 184 -17.11 -1.65 7.00
C TYR A 184 -16.08 -0.57 6.66
N VAL A 185 -15.73 -0.40 5.38
CA VAL A 185 -14.80 0.63 4.92
C VAL A 185 -15.33 1.33 3.68
N TRP A 186 -14.82 2.52 3.41
CA TRP A 186 -14.99 3.23 2.15
C TRP A 186 -13.96 2.77 1.12
N ALA A 187 -14.16 3.08 -0.15
CA ALA A 187 -13.22 2.67 -1.19
C ALA A 187 -11.87 3.40 -1.03
N GLU A 188 -11.94 4.68 -0.64
CA GLU A 188 -10.84 5.60 -0.42
C GLU A 188 -9.97 5.18 0.77
N ASP A 189 -10.55 4.51 1.78
CA ASP A 189 -9.83 3.96 2.93
C ASP A 189 -8.75 2.96 2.50
N LYS A 190 -9.05 2.17 1.46
CA LYS A 190 -8.13 1.19 0.89
C LYS A 190 -6.97 1.88 0.18
N GLU A 191 -7.23 2.96 -0.55
CA GLU A 191 -6.22 3.73 -1.27
C GLU A 191 -5.21 4.39 -0.33
N HIS A 192 -5.64 4.73 0.88
CA HIS A 192 -4.81 5.31 1.95
C HIS A 192 -4.30 4.28 2.94
N CYS A 193 -4.15 3.02 2.52
CA CYS A 193 -3.61 1.96 3.35
C CYS A 193 -2.38 1.35 2.70
N GLU A 194 -1.35 1.11 3.50
CA GLU A 194 -0.18 0.36 3.06
C GLU A 194 -0.58 -1.01 2.45
N GLU A 195 0.01 -1.39 1.31
CA GLU A 195 -0.40 -2.55 0.48
C GLU A 195 -1.87 -2.55 0.05
N TYR A 196 -2.52 -1.38 0.00
CA TYR A 196 -3.97 -1.30 -0.18
C TYR A 196 -4.74 -2.18 0.82
N GLY A 197 -4.19 -2.37 2.03
CA GLY A 197 -4.75 -3.20 3.08
C GLY A 197 -4.80 -4.70 2.79
N ARG A 198 -4.00 -5.21 1.84
CA ARG A 198 -3.97 -6.63 1.49
C ARG A 198 -2.61 -7.08 0.96
N MET A 199 -2.01 -8.08 1.61
CA MET A 199 -0.91 -8.87 1.06
C MET A 199 -1.47 -10.04 0.25
N LEU A 200 -1.16 -10.06 -1.05
CA LEU A 200 -1.70 -11.01 -2.03
C LEU A 200 -1.19 -12.45 -1.84
N GLN A 201 -0.02 -12.62 -1.24
CA GLN A 201 0.60 -13.90 -0.95
C GLN A 201 0.05 -14.58 0.32
N ALA A 202 -0.97 -14.00 0.96
CA ALA A 202 -1.60 -14.59 2.12
C ALA A 202 -2.20 -15.96 1.79
N ASP A 203 -1.86 -16.96 2.60
CA ASP A 203 -2.43 -18.30 2.50
C ASP A 203 -3.03 -18.69 3.86
N PRO A 204 -4.37 -18.62 4.01
CA PRO A 204 -5.01 -18.99 5.26
C PRO A 204 -4.76 -20.46 5.65
N SER A 205 -4.45 -21.36 4.71
CA SER A 205 -4.16 -22.77 5.02
C SER A 205 -2.86 -22.94 5.83
N LYS A 206 -1.95 -21.96 5.75
CA LYS A 206 -0.70 -21.92 6.53
C LYS A 206 -0.87 -21.34 7.93
N VAL A 207 -2.06 -20.80 8.24
CA VAL A 207 -2.39 -20.33 9.59
C VAL A 207 -2.95 -21.49 10.41
N SER A 208 -2.34 -21.78 11.55
CA SER A 208 -2.74 -22.91 12.38
C SER A 208 -4.17 -22.77 12.92
N SER A 209 -4.83 -23.90 13.16
CA SER A 209 -6.16 -23.92 13.79
C SER A 209 -6.16 -23.25 15.17
N ARG A 210 -5.03 -23.33 15.90
CA ARG A 210 -4.84 -22.63 17.18
C ARG A 210 -4.80 -21.12 17.00
N ALA A 211 -4.10 -20.61 15.99
CA ALA A 211 -4.07 -19.18 15.68
C ALA A 211 -5.47 -18.67 15.31
N LYS A 212 -6.18 -19.38 14.41
CA LYS A 212 -7.55 -19.03 14.02
C LYS A 212 -8.51 -19.04 15.22
N LYS A 213 -8.45 -20.05 16.10
CA LYS A 213 -9.25 -20.10 17.33
C LYS A 213 -8.99 -18.92 18.28
N ARG A 214 -7.75 -18.41 18.35
CA ARG A 214 -7.40 -17.22 19.15
C ARG A 214 -7.87 -15.93 18.48
N GLY A 215 -7.74 -15.83 17.16
CA GLY A 215 -8.08 -14.64 16.38
C GLY A 215 -9.58 -14.43 16.18
N LEU A 216 -10.33 -15.50 15.97
CA LEU A 216 -11.76 -15.45 15.65
C LEU A 216 -12.58 -14.56 16.61
N PRO A 217 -12.49 -14.73 17.95
CA PRO A 217 -13.25 -13.87 18.86
C PRO A 217 -12.70 -12.43 18.94
N GLN A 218 -11.45 -12.17 18.53
CA GLN A 218 -10.75 -10.91 18.81
C GLN A 218 -10.80 -9.89 17.68
N LEU A 219 -11.40 -10.22 16.53
CA LEU A 219 -11.46 -9.30 15.40
C LEU A 219 -12.35 -8.09 15.74
N GLY A 220 -11.93 -6.89 15.36
CA GLY A 220 -12.62 -5.65 15.73
C GLY A 220 -12.41 -5.25 17.19
N THR A 221 -11.29 -5.64 17.79
CA THR A 221 -10.93 -5.27 19.17
C THR A 221 -9.57 -4.60 19.23
N LEU A 222 -9.41 -3.67 20.16
CA LEU A 222 -8.16 -2.92 20.33
C LEU A 222 -7.06 -3.76 20.98
N GLY A 223 -7.43 -4.45 22.06
CA GLY A 223 -6.50 -5.26 22.84
C GLY A 223 -5.93 -4.61 24.09
N ALA A 224 -4.63 -4.85 24.31
CA ALA A 224 -3.89 -4.49 25.51
C ALA A 224 -2.43 -4.17 25.13
N GLY A 225 -1.62 -3.74 26.11
CA GLY A 225 -0.28 -3.22 25.86
C GLY A 225 -0.37 -1.78 25.36
N ASN A 226 0.49 -1.41 24.42
CA ASN A 226 0.58 -0.08 23.85
C ASN A 226 -0.49 0.22 22.79
N HIS A 227 -1.58 -0.54 22.73
CA HIS A 227 -2.66 -0.32 21.76
C HIS A 227 -3.67 0.68 22.33
N TYR A 228 -4.04 1.68 21.52
CA TYR A 228 -4.94 2.77 21.89
C TYR A 228 -5.79 3.25 20.70
N ALA A 229 -6.89 3.93 21.02
CA ALA A 229 -7.62 4.79 20.10
C ALA A 229 -7.67 6.18 20.74
N GLU A 230 -7.02 7.15 20.14
CA GLU A 230 -6.74 8.46 20.74
C GLU A 230 -7.26 9.59 19.85
N ILE A 231 -8.10 10.46 20.43
CA ILE A 231 -8.53 11.70 19.79
C ILE A 231 -7.46 12.75 20.08
N GLN A 232 -6.86 13.28 19.02
CA GLN A 232 -5.74 14.20 19.09
C GLN A 232 -6.12 15.54 18.45
N VAL A 233 -5.35 16.56 18.80
CA VAL A 233 -5.46 17.90 18.24
C VAL A 233 -4.19 18.23 17.46
N VAL A 234 -4.34 18.81 16.27
CA VAL A 234 -3.20 19.33 15.50
C VAL A 234 -2.73 20.63 16.14
N GLU A 235 -1.64 20.55 16.91
CA GLU A 235 -1.07 21.70 17.62
C GLU A 235 -0.06 22.49 16.77
N GLU A 236 0.73 21.79 15.96
CA GLU A 236 1.77 22.38 15.11
C GLU A 236 1.76 21.79 13.69
N ILE A 237 2.15 22.61 12.71
CA ILE A 237 2.31 22.21 11.31
C ILE A 237 3.68 22.70 10.82
N PHE A 238 4.59 21.76 10.58
CA PHE A 238 5.95 22.04 10.09
C PHE A 238 6.01 22.18 8.57
N ASP A 239 5.31 21.30 7.85
CA ASP A 239 5.16 21.36 6.39
C ASP A 239 3.69 21.57 6.03
N LYS A 240 3.34 22.80 5.65
CA LYS A 240 1.99 23.18 5.27
C LYS A 240 1.53 22.49 3.98
N HIS A 241 2.43 22.24 3.03
CA HIS A 241 2.08 21.61 1.76
C HIS A 241 1.69 20.14 1.99
N ALA A 242 2.54 19.39 2.69
CA ALA A 242 2.26 18.00 3.04
C ALA A 242 1.01 17.87 3.91
N ALA A 243 0.86 18.70 4.95
CA ALA A 243 -0.33 18.72 5.81
C ALA A 243 -1.62 18.96 5.01
N THR A 244 -1.62 19.95 4.10
CA THR A 244 -2.79 20.25 3.26
C THR A 244 -3.16 19.06 2.37
N LYS A 245 -2.18 18.33 1.84
CA LYS A 245 -2.42 17.12 1.04
C LYS A 245 -3.02 15.98 1.86
N MET A 246 -2.65 15.88 3.14
CA MET A 246 -3.25 14.96 4.10
C MET A 246 -4.60 15.48 4.66
N GLY A 247 -5.11 16.60 4.17
CA GLY A 247 -6.36 17.20 4.66
C GLY A 247 -6.28 17.78 6.07
N ILE A 248 -5.06 18.08 6.55
CA ILE A 248 -4.77 18.85 7.76
C ILE A 248 -4.58 20.31 7.34
N ASN A 249 -5.61 21.14 7.53
CA ASN A 249 -5.68 22.48 6.92
C ASN A 249 -5.39 23.61 7.92
N HIS A 250 -5.55 23.37 9.21
CA HIS A 250 -5.43 24.38 10.26
C HIS A 250 -5.04 23.77 11.61
N LEU A 251 -4.49 24.61 12.49
CA LEU A 251 -4.28 24.27 13.89
C LEU A 251 -5.62 24.08 14.59
N ASN A 252 -5.62 23.28 15.66
CA ASN A 252 -6.81 22.87 16.41
C ASN A 252 -7.74 21.90 15.67
N GLN A 253 -7.38 21.41 14.48
CA GLN A 253 -8.14 20.37 13.80
C GLN A 253 -8.05 19.05 14.59
N ILE A 254 -9.17 18.32 14.65
CA ILE A 254 -9.27 17.06 15.38
C ILE A 254 -8.96 15.89 14.47
N VAL A 255 -8.13 14.97 14.96
CA VAL A 255 -7.79 13.71 14.31
C VAL A 255 -7.96 12.55 15.28
N LEU A 256 -8.10 11.34 14.76
CA LEU A 256 -8.21 10.11 15.54
C LEU A 256 -7.11 9.15 15.09
N MET A 257 -6.27 8.75 16.04
CA MET A 257 -5.23 7.76 15.84
C MET A 257 -5.64 6.41 16.43
N ILE A 258 -5.55 5.34 15.65
CA ILE A 258 -5.84 3.97 16.07
C ILE A 258 -4.56 3.15 15.95
N HIS A 259 -4.04 2.66 17.08
CA HIS A 259 -2.87 1.78 17.14
C HIS A 259 -3.30 0.37 17.55
N CYS A 260 -3.19 -0.58 16.63
CA CYS A 260 -3.48 -1.99 16.87
C CYS A 260 -2.81 -2.92 15.84
N GLY A 261 -2.82 -4.22 16.12
CA GLY A 261 -2.26 -5.26 15.25
C GLY A 261 -3.16 -6.48 15.08
N SER A 262 -2.52 -7.63 14.87
CA SER A 262 -3.13 -8.93 14.56
C SER A 262 -3.57 -9.73 15.79
N ARG A 263 -3.51 -9.10 16.97
CA ARG A 263 -4.03 -9.63 18.22
C ARG A 263 -3.39 -10.99 18.57
N GLY A 264 -4.14 -11.87 19.23
CA GLY A 264 -3.65 -13.21 19.59
C GLY A 264 -3.36 -14.10 18.39
N MET A 265 -3.83 -13.75 17.19
CA MET A 265 -3.64 -14.54 15.99
C MET A 265 -2.21 -14.45 15.47
N GLY A 266 -1.71 -13.25 15.17
CA GLY A 266 -0.33 -13.08 14.71
C GLY A 266 0.69 -13.54 15.75
N HIS A 267 0.40 -13.33 17.04
CA HIS A 267 1.23 -13.87 18.11
C HIS A 267 1.37 -15.39 18.01
N GLN A 268 0.27 -16.08 17.72
CA GLN A 268 0.30 -17.54 17.57
C GLN A 268 1.02 -17.95 16.28
N VAL A 269 0.82 -17.24 15.16
CA VAL A 269 1.56 -17.47 13.91
C VAL A 269 3.08 -17.35 14.13
N ALA A 270 3.54 -16.29 14.81
CA ALA A 270 4.95 -16.14 15.14
C ALA A 270 5.45 -17.26 16.06
N THR A 271 4.66 -17.66 17.07
CA THR A 271 5.01 -18.76 17.99
C THR A 271 5.15 -20.10 17.26
N ASP A 272 4.22 -20.41 16.36
CA ASP A 272 4.23 -21.66 15.59
C ASP A 272 5.44 -21.70 14.64
N ALA A 273 5.74 -20.56 13.99
CA ALA A 273 6.89 -20.43 13.10
C ALA A 273 8.24 -20.57 13.83
N LEU A 274 8.39 -20.01 15.04
CA LEU A 274 9.61 -20.17 15.83
C LEU A 274 9.92 -21.66 16.10
N VAL A 275 8.91 -22.46 16.45
CA VAL A 275 9.09 -23.90 16.69
C VAL A 275 9.50 -24.64 15.41
N ALA A 276 8.90 -24.30 14.27
CA ALA A 276 9.27 -24.89 12.99
C ALA A 276 10.71 -24.51 12.59
N MET A 277 11.07 -23.24 12.74
CA MET A 277 12.37 -22.72 12.35
C MET A 277 13.50 -23.21 13.26
N GLU A 278 13.28 -23.43 14.55
CA GLU A 278 14.27 -24.11 15.41
C GLU A 278 14.65 -25.51 14.89
N ARG A 279 13.73 -26.20 14.21
CA ARG A 279 14.01 -27.49 13.56
C ARG A 279 14.72 -27.30 12.22
N ALA A 280 14.28 -26.33 11.42
CA ALA A 280 14.91 -25.98 10.14
C ALA A 280 16.38 -25.61 10.32
N MET A 281 16.70 -24.76 11.31
CA MET A 281 18.09 -24.38 11.60
C MET A 281 18.99 -25.56 11.92
N LYS A 282 18.50 -26.54 12.70
CA LYS A 282 19.26 -27.76 13.01
C LYS A 282 19.51 -28.60 11.77
N ARG A 283 18.51 -28.72 10.89
CA ARG A 283 18.63 -29.45 9.61
C ARG A 283 19.62 -28.75 8.67
N ASP A 284 19.49 -27.44 8.52
CA ASP A 284 20.21 -26.62 7.55
C ASP A 284 21.54 -26.09 8.10
N LYS A 285 21.88 -26.43 9.35
CA LYS A 285 23.10 -26.02 10.07
C LYS A 285 23.26 -24.49 10.13
N ILE A 286 22.16 -23.79 10.33
CA ILE A 286 22.16 -22.33 10.54
C ILE A 286 22.57 -22.08 12.00
N GLU A 287 23.75 -21.50 12.19
CA GLU A 287 24.24 -21.07 13.49
C GLU A 287 23.88 -19.61 13.76
N VAL A 288 23.36 -19.34 14.96
CA VAL A 288 23.03 -17.99 15.42
C VAL A 288 23.59 -17.76 16.81
N ASN A 289 23.90 -16.51 17.13
CA ASN A 289 24.44 -16.13 18.44
C ASN A 289 23.39 -16.14 19.56
N ASP A 290 22.11 -16.08 19.20
CA ASP A 290 20.98 -16.09 20.13
C ASP A 290 19.87 -16.98 19.58
N ARG A 291 19.39 -17.94 20.39
CA ARG A 291 18.28 -18.83 20.04
C ARG A 291 17.00 -18.06 19.65
N GLN A 292 16.80 -16.85 20.17
CA GLN A 292 15.67 -15.99 19.81
C GLN A 292 15.72 -15.46 18.37
N LEU A 293 16.86 -15.62 17.67
CA LEU A 293 17.00 -15.37 16.23
C LEU A 293 16.62 -16.58 15.38
N ALA A 294 15.70 -17.41 15.85
CA ALA A 294 15.23 -18.55 15.08
C ALA A 294 14.75 -18.10 13.69
N CYS A 295 15.24 -18.78 12.65
CA CYS A 295 15.04 -18.40 11.26
C CYS A 295 15.07 -19.62 10.34
N ALA A 296 14.62 -19.45 9.10
CA ALA A 296 14.78 -20.43 8.04
C ALA A 296 15.19 -19.72 6.75
N HIS A 297 15.79 -20.45 5.81
CA HIS A 297 16.05 -19.90 4.48
C HIS A 297 14.74 -19.42 3.85
N ILE A 298 14.76 -18.26 3.19
CA ILE A 298 13.56 -17.66 2.58
C ILE A 298 12.91 -18.64 1.61
N THR A 299 13.71 -19.40 0.87
CA THR A 299 13.26 -20.37 -0.14
C THR A 299 12.86 -21.73 0.43
N SER A 300 13.06 -22.00 1.72
CA SER A 300 12.64 -23.26 2.33
C SER A 300 11.14 -23.34 2.51
N GLU A 301 10.62 -24.55 2.71
CA GLU A 301 9.20 -24.76 3.02
C GLU A 301 8.78 -23.97 4.27
N GLU A 302 9.57 -24.03 5.35
CA GLU A 302 9.27 -23.29 6.58
C GLU A 302 9.32 -21.77 6.39
N GLY A 303 10.25 -21.27 5.58
CA GLY A 303 10.36 -19.85 5.25
C GLY A 303 9.15 -19.35 4.47
N GLN A 304 8.77 -20.06 3.40
CA GLN A 304 7.61 -19.73 2.57
C GLN A 304 6.29 -19.88 3.33
N ASP A 305 6.12 -20.93 4.12
CA ASP A 305 4.93 -21.13 4.93
C ASP A 305 4.76 -20.02 5.97
N TYR A 306 5.85 -19.61 6.62
CA TYR A 306 5.81 -18.46 7.52
C TYR A 306 5.45 -17.16 6.79
N LEU A 307 6.05 -16.87 5.64
CA LEU A 307 5.75 -15.64 4.89
C LEU A 307 4.27 -15.56 4.47
N LYS A 308 3.69 -16.67 4.03
CA LYS A 308 2.26 -16.76 3.68
C LYS A 308 1.35 -16.62 4.90
N ALA A 309 1.71 -17.27 6.02
CA ALA A 309 0.95 -17.16 7.27
C ALA A 309 1.07 -15.75 7.89
N MET A 310 2.23 -15.11 7.79
CA MET A 310 2.48 -13.73 8.21
C MET A 310 1.65 -12.77 7.35
N ALA A 311 1.59 -12.96 6.04
CA ALA A 311 0.74 -12.16 5.15
C ALA A 311 -0.75 -12.30 5.52
N ALA A 312 -1.22 -13.51 5.84
CA ALA A 312 -2.58 -13.73 6.35
C ALA A 312 -2.83 -13.02 7.70
N ALA A 313 -1.85 -13.05 8.61
CA ALA A 313 -1.92 -12.31 9.86
C ALA A 313 -1.90 -10.79 9.65
N ALA A 314 -1.18 -10.30 8.64
CA ALA A 314 -1.17 -8.90 8.26
C ALA A 314 -2.54 -8.46 7.73
N ASN A 315 -3.16 -9.26 6.85
CA ASN A 315 -4.52 -9.04 6.35
C ASN A 315 -5.53 -8.92 7.49
N TYR A 316 -5.48 -9.82 8.47
CA TYR A 316 -6.32 -9.72 9.66
C TYR A 316 -6.12 -8.41 10.42
N ALA A 317 -4.88 -7.93 10.60
CA ALA A 317 -4.63 -6.68 11.32
C ALA A 317 -5.23 -5.46 10.59
N TRP A 318 -5.17 -5.41 9.26
CA TRP A 318 -5.83 -4.35 8.49
C TRP A 318 -7.35 -4.44 8.57
N VAL A 319 -7.92 -5.65 8.53
CA VAL A 319 -9.36 -5.86 8.78
C VAL A 319 -9.73 -5.40 10.20
N ASN A 320 -8.86 -5.66 11.18
CA ASN A 320 -9.08 -5.24 12.56
C ASN A 320 -9.07 -3.71 12.70
N ARG A 321 -8.06 -3.02 12.15
CA ARG A 321 -8.02 -1.53 12.14
C ARG A 321 -9.18 -0.90 11.37
N SER A 322 -9.59 -1.53 10.28
CA SER A 322 -10.77 -1.14 9.50
C SER A 322 -12.06 -1.28 10.28
N SER A 323 -12.21 -2.38 11.01
CA SER A 323 -13.33 -2.62 11.92
C SER A 323 -13.41 -1.53 13.00
N MET A 324 -12.28 -1.15 13.60
CA MET A 324 -12.25 -0.06 14.58
C MET A 324 -12.49 1.32 13.96
N THR A 325 -12.06 1.54 12.72
CA THR A 325 -12.38 2.77 11.97
C THR A 325 -13.90 2.90 11.81
N PHE A 326 -14.57 1.83 11.41
CA PHE A 326 -16.03 1.78 11.33
C PHE A 326 -16.70 2.11 12.66
N LEU A 327 -16.27 1.46 13.75
CA LEU A 327 -16.83 1.66 15.09
C LEU A 327 -16.59 3.09 15.60
N ALA A 328 -15.41 3.66 15.33
CA ALA A 328 -15.11 5.04 15.67
C ALA A 328 -15.99 6.03 14.90
N ARG A 329 -16.20 5.81 13.60
CA ARG A 329 -17.14 6.61 12.80
C ARG A 329 -18.55 6.58 13.40
N GLN A 330 -19.03 5.42 13.87
CA GLN A 330 -20.33 5.32 14.56
C GLN A 330 -20.36 6.11 15.87
N ALA A 331 -19.28 6.06 16.66
CA ALA A 331 -19.16 6.80 17.92
C ALA A 331 -19.22 8.32 17.70
N PHE A 332 -18.47 8.84 16.72
CA PHE A 332 -18.50 10.24 16.35
C PHE A 332 -19.87 10.66 15.81
N ALA A 333 -20.47 9.87 14.91
CA ALA A 333 -21.79 10.14 14.37
C ALA A 333 -22.86 10.25 15.47
N LYS A 334 -22.80 9.38 16.47
CA LYS A 334 -23.71 9.39 17.63
C LYS A 334 -23.56 10.66 18.49
N ILE A 335 -22.33 11.15 18.68
CA ILE A 335 -22.06 12.32 19.53
C ILE A 335 -22.39 13.62 18.83
N PHE A 336 -22.01 13.76 17.57
CA PHE A 336 -22.18 15.00 16.80
C PHE A 336 -23.51 15.06 16.03
N HIS A 337 -24.32 14.01 16.09
CA HIS A 337 -25.60 13.93 15.37
C HIS A 337 -25.46 14.23 13.88
N SER A 338 -24.35 13.75 13.29
CA SER A 338 -23.94 14.00 11.91
C SER A 338 -23.40 12.70 11.30
N THR A 339 -23.38 12.61 9.97
CA THR A 339 -22.80 11.41 9.33
C THR A 339 -21.27 11.47 9.37
N PRO A 340 -20.56 10.32 9.36
CA PRO A 340 -19.10 10.35 9.31
C PRO A 340 -18.53 11.04 8.07
N ASP A 341 -19.30 11.07 6.96
CA ASP A 341 -18.95 11.77 5.73
C ASP A 341 -19.04 13.30 5.91
N ASP A 342 -20.13 13.79 6.51
CA ASP A 342 -20.29 15.21 6.87
C ASP A 342 -19.23 15.69 7.88
N LEU A 343 -18.71 14.78 8.71
CA LEU A 343 -17.60 15.01 9.65
C LEU A 343 -16.21 14.90 9.00
N ASP A 344 -16.15 14.59 7.70
CA ASP A 344 -14.92 14.40 6.92
C ASP A 344 -13.97 13.36 7.55
N MET A 345 -14.52 12.24 8.03
CA MET A 345 -13.78 11.17 8.73
C MET A 345 -12.95 10.27 7.80
N GLN A 346 -12.14 10.88 6.95
CA GLN A 346 -11.29 10.21 5.96
C GLN A 346 -9.99 9.69 6.57
N ILE A 347 -9.49 8.54 6.11
CA ILE A 347 -8.17 8.04 6.51
C ILE A 347 -7.09 8.89 5.86
N ILE A 348 -6.15 9.40 6.65
CA ILE A 348 -4.92 10.01 6.15
C ILE A 348 -4.00 8.90 5.64
N TYR A 349 -3.67 7.95 6.52
CA TYR A 349 -2.91 6.78 6.16
C TYR A 349 -3.05 5.64 7.18
N ASP A 350 -2.69 4.43 6.79
CA ASP A 350 -2.52 3.25 7.65
C ASP A 350 -1.19 2.58 7.31
N VAL A 351 -0.33 2.42 8.32
CA VAL A 351 1.03 1.89 8.15
C VAL A 351 1.40 0.87 9.24
N SER A 352 2.13 -0.16 8.83
CA SER A 352 2.67 -1.20 9.68
C SER A 352 4.02 -0.82 10.27
N HIS A 353 4.32 -1.33 11.46
CA HIS A 353 5.67 -1.28 12.04
C HIS A 353 6.24 -2.63 12.46
N ASN A 354 5.52 -3.73 12.25
CA ASN A 354 5.95 -5.10 12.51
C ASN A 354 5.63 -5.98 11.30
N ILE A 355 6.52 -6.03 10.31
CA ILE A 355 6.26 -6.70 9.03
C ILE A 355 7.57 -7.11 8.36
N ALA A 356 7.54 -8.16 7.52
CA ALA A 356 8.58 -8.40 6.52
C ALA A 356 7.98 -8.21 5.11
N LYS A 357 8.70 -7.51 4.23
CA LYS A 357 8.22 -7.19 2.87
C LYS A 357 9.28 -7.39 1.81
N VAL A 358 8.84 -7.85 0.64
CA VAL A 358 9.67 -7.93 -0.55
C VAL A 358 9.65 -6.57 -1.22
N GLU A 359 10.81 -5.93 -1.34
CA GLU A 359 10.97 -4.56 -1.85
C GLU A 359 12.21 -4.45 -2.73
N GLU A 360 12.22 -3.53 -3.68
CA GLU A 360 13.38 -3.23 -4.51
C GLU A 360 14.18 -2.07 -3.90
N HIS A 361 15.49 -2.27 -3.74
CA HIS A 361 16.39 -1.27 -3.17
C HIS A 361 17.71 -1.24 -3.94
N TRP A 362 18.32 -0.05 -4.01
CA TRP A 362 19.67 0.11 -4.53
C TRP A 362 20.69 -0.31 -3.48
N VAL A 363 21.54 -1.27 -3.84
CA VAL A 363 22.62 -1.78 -3.00
C VAL A 363 23.84 -2.01 -3.88
N ASP A 364 24.96 -1.39 -3.54
CA ASP A 364 26.21 -1.46 -4.32
C ASP A 364 25.98 -1.08 -5.80
N ASP A 365 25.27 0.03 -6.05
CA ASP A 365 24.89 0.54 -7.37
C ASP A 365 24.06 -0.44 -8.24
N LYS A 366 23.40 -1.41 -7.61
CA LYS A 366 22.52 -2.38 -8.28
C LYS A 366 21.17 -2.45 -7.60
N ILE A 367 20.10 -2.56 -8.40
CA ILE A 367 18.78 -2.87 -7.88
C ILE A 367 18.79 -4.33 -7.43
N LYS A 368 18.46 -4.56 -6.15
CA LYS A 368 18.27 -5.89 -5.57
C LYS A 368 16.86 -6.00 -5.01
N THR A 369 16.27 -7.18 -5.15
CA THR A 369 15.00 -7.53 -4.51
C THR A 369 15.30 -8.08 -3.12
N LEU A 370 14.86 -7.38 -2.08
CA LEU A 370 15.19 -7.66 -0.69
C LEU A 370 13.94 -8.01 0.13
N LEU A 371 14.10 -8.91 1.10
CA LEU A 371 13.12 -9.14 2.16
C LEU A 371 13.49 -8.26 3.35
N VAL A 372 12.84 -7.10 3.45
CA VAL A 372 13.07 -6.11 4.51
C VAL A 372 12.23 -6.48 5.73
N HIS A 373 12.91 -6.86 6.82
CA HIS A 373 12.32 -7.06 8.13
C HIS A 373 12.27 -5.74 8.88
N ARG A 374 11.08 -5.43 9.41
CA ARG A 374 10.80 -4.24 10.21
C ARG A 374 10.13 -4.66 11.50
N LYS A 375 10.76 -4.37 12.65
CA LYS A 375 10.19 -4.62 13.97
C LYS A 375 10.27 -3.37 14.81
N GLY A 376 9.13 -2.77 15.12
CA GLY A 376 9.07 -1.42 15.66
C GLY A 376 9.71 -0.40 14.72
N SER A 377 9.51 -0.54 13.42
CA SER A 377 10.04 0.40 12.42
C SER A 377 9.08 0.51 11.25
N THR A 378 8.91 1.71 10.72
CA THR A 378 7.87 2.03 9.75
C THR A 378 8.47 2.20 8.36
N ARG A 379 7.75 1.79 7.31
CA ARG A 379 8.12 2.12 5.94
C ARG A 379 7.93 3.62 5.67
N ALA A 380 8.87 4.23 4.96
CA ALA A 380 8.98 5.67 4.74
C ALA A 380 9.43 5.97 3.29
N PHE A 381 8.65 5.52 2.31
CA PHE A 381 8.97 5.72 0.90
C PHE A 381 8.96 7.19 0.47
N PRO A 382 9.88 7.59 -0.43
CA PRO A 382 10.08 8.97 -0.84
C PRO A 382 8.95 9.48 -1.74
N PRO A 383 8.92 10.79 -2.03
CA PRO A 383 8.15 11.31 -3.16
C PRO A 383 8.40 10.50 -4.44
N HIS A 384 7.37 10.43 -5.30
CA HIS A 384 7.39 9.73 -6.59
C HIS A 384 7.50 8.21 -6.55
N HIS A 385 7.54 7.59 -5.37
CA HIS A 385 7.59 6.14 -5.26
C HIS A 385 6.26 5.52 -5.77
N PRO A 386 6.27 4.50 -6.65
CA PRO A 386 5.06 4.00 -7.30
C PRO A 386 4.04 3.36 -6.34
N LEU A 387 4.49 2.92 -5.16
CA LEU A 387 3.64 2.27 -4.14
C LEU A 387 3.00 3.24 -3.14
N ILE A 388 3.19 4.55 -3.26
CA ILE A 388 2.50 5.54 -2.40
C ILE A 388 1.24 6.07 -3.10
N PRO A 389 0.19 6.45 -2.35
CA PRO A 389 -1.04 6.99 -2.92
C PRO A 389 -0.79 8.20 -3.82
N VAL A 390 -1.63 8.38 -4.85
CA VAL A 390 -1.50 9.45 -5.86
C VAL A 390 -1.41 10.84 -5.21
N ASP A 391 -2.19 11.08 -4.16
CA ASP A 391 -2.24 12.37 -3.48
C ASP A 391 -0.94 12.73 -2.74
N TYR A 392 -0.13 11.72 -2.41
CA TYR A 392 1.12 11.85 -1.68
C TYR A 392 2.37 11.70 -2.56
N GLN A 393 2.19 11.57 -3.88
CA GLN A 393 3.29 11.43 -4.84
C GLN A 393 4.30 12.58 -4.79
N LEU A 394 3.91 13.78 -4.37
CA LEU A 394 4.82 14.93 -4.27
C LEU A 394 5.39 15.14 -2.86
N THR A 395 4.82 14.48 -1.85
CA THR A 395 5.16 14.72 -0.44
C THR A 395 5.94 13.56 0.17
N GLY A 396 5.83 12.36 -0.41
CA GLY A 396 6.32 11.12 0.17
C GLY A 396 5.26 10.42 1.02
N GLN A 397 5.52 9.16 1.37
CA GLN A 397 4.60 8.33 2.16
C GLN A 397 4.34 8.97 3.53
N PRO A 398 3.09 9.13 3.99
CA PRO A 398 2.83 9.50 5.37
C PRO A 398 3.36 8.43 6.33
N VAL A 399 4.03 8.88 7.37
CA VAL A 399 4.59 8.03 8.44
C VAL A 399 3.97 8.49 9.76
N LEU A 400 3.35 7.56 10.48
CA LEU A 400 2.59 7.85 11.69
C LEU A 400 3.39 7.40 12.90
N ILE A 401 3.82 8.34 13.73
CA ILE A 401 4.66 8.09 14.91
C ILE A 401 3.83 8.31 16.17
N GLY A 402 3.52 7.20 16.84
CA GLY A 402 2.78 7.22 18.09
C GLY A 402 3.65 7.61 19.28
N GLY A 403 3.17 8.55 20.10
CA GLY A 403 3.79 8.86 21.39
C GLY A 403 3.39 7.88 22.48
N THR A 404 2.84 8.44 23.56
CA THR A 404 2.32 7.75 24.74
C THR A 404 0.97 8.38 25.09
N MET A 405 0.24 7.80 26.05
CA MET A 405 -1.05 8.34 26.49
C MET A 405 -1.01 9.75 27.10
N GLY A 406 0.17 10.37 27.24
CA GLY A 406 0.34 11.70 27.82
C GLY A 406 1.37 12.59 27.12
N THR A 407 1.76 12.25 25.87
CA THR A 407 2.73 13.01 25.06
C THR A 407 2.20 13.21 23.64
N CYS A 408 2.85 14.06 22.85
CA CYS A 408 2.48 14.27 21.45
C CYS A 408 2.69 13.01 20.58
N SER A 409 2.09 13.02 19.39
CA SER A 409 2.36 12.10 18.28
C SER A 409 2.74 12.92 17.04
N TYR A 410 3.42 12.32 16.08
CA TYR A 410 3.87 13.01 14.86
C TYR A 410 3.35 12.35 13.59
N VAL A 411 3.16 13.18 12.56
CA VAL A 411 2.99 12.75 11.17
C VAL A 411 4.19 13.25 10.39
N LEU A 412 4.98 12.32 9.84
CA LEU A 412 6.16 12.60 9.03
C LEU A 412 5.90 12.20 7.57
N THR A 413 6.84 12.52 6.68
CA THR A 413 6.85 12.02 5.30
C THR A 413 8.12 11.24 5.00
N GLY A 414 8.01 10.23 4.15
CA GLY A 414 9.16 9.46 3.66
C GLY A 414 10.08 10.29 2.75
N THR A 415 11.35 9.90 2.68
CA THR A 415 12.40 10.70 2.03
C THR A 415 13.36 9.82 1.23
N GLU A 416 14.05 10.42 0.25
CA GLU A 416 15.09 9.72 -0.53
C GLU A 416 16.24 9.25 0.37
N LYS A 417 16.55 10.04 1.42
CA LYS A 417 17.55 9.67 2.41
C LYS A 417 17.19 8.37 3.14
N ALA A 418 15.91 8.14 3.44
CA ALA A 418 15.49 6.87 4.02
C ALA A 418 15.75 5.70 3.05
N MET A 419 15.54 5.89 1.74
CA MET A 419 15.82 4.84 0.74
C MET A 419 17.28 4.41 0.73
N THR A 420 18.21 5.35 0.85
CA THR A 420 19.65 5.06 0.82
C THR A 420 20.19 4.57 2.16
N GLU A 421 19.75 5.16 3.28
CA GLU A 421 20.33 4.88 4.60
C GLU A 421 19.70 3.70 5.33
N THR A 422 18.39 3.50 5.15
CA THR A 422 17.58 2.64 6.03
C THR A 422 16.57 1.78 5.25
N PHE A 423 16.81 1.54 3.97
CA PHE A 423 15.92 0.76 3.10
C PHE A 423 14.47 1.30 3.14
N GLY A 424 14.32 2.61 3.02
CA GLY A 424 13.04 3.31 3.06
C GLY A 424 12.33 3.11 4.40
N SER A 425 13.04 3.21 5.53
CA SER A 425 12.47 2.95 6.86
C SER A 425 12.77 4.07 7.86
N THR A 426 11.91 4.23 8.87
CA THR A 426 12.09 5.17 9.98
C THR A 426 11.49 4.62 11.28
N CYS A 427 11.58 5.36 12.39
CA CYS A 427 11.00 5.00 13.68
C CYS A 427 9.49 4.72 13.61
N HIS A 428 8.92 4.12 14.66
CA HIS A 428 7.48 3.85 14.76
C HIS A 428 6.78 4.57 15.92
N GLY A 429 7.54 4.99 16.92
CA GLY A 429 6.99 5.64 18.10
C GLY A 429 8.07 6.02 19.09
N ALA A 430 7.69 6.29 20.33
CA ALA A 430 8.63 6.66 21.38
C ALA A 430 9.65 5.55 21.74
N GLY A 431 9.25 4.29 21.71
CA GLY A 431 10.06 3.17 22.20
C GLY A 431 10.20 3.16 23.74
N ARG A 432 10.33 1.98 24.35
CA ARG A 432 10.32 1.88 25.82
C ARG A 432 11.68 2.25 26.41
N ALA A 433 11.66 3.06 27.46
CA ALA A 433 12.81 3.32 28.31
C ALA A 433 12.85 2.37 29.53
N LEU A 434 11.68 1.90 29.98
CA LEU A 434 11.54 0.98 31.12
C LEU A 434 10.79 -0.30 30.70
N SER A 435 11.24 -1.44 31.22
CA SER A 435 10.49 -2.69 31.07
C SER A 435 9.16 -2.59 31.82
N ARG A 436 8.12 -3.29 31.34
CA ARG A 436 6.79 -3.30 32.01
C ARG A 436 6.88 -3.68 33.48
N ALA A 437 7.77 -4.63 33.83
CA ALA A 437 7.99 -5.03 35.21
C ALA A 437 8.69 -3.96 36.06
N LYS A 438 9.51 -3.10 35.45
CA LYS A 438 10.11 -1.96 36.13
C LYS A 438 9.09 -0.83 36.31
N SER A 439 8.28 -0.53 35.29
CA SER A 439 7.20 0.45 35.39
C SER A 439 6.21 0.12 36.51
N ARG A 440 5.71 -1.12 36.58
CA ARG A 440 4.80 -1.57 37.66
C ARG A 440 5.38 -1.51 39.08
N ARG A 441 6.71 -1.50 39.21
CA ARG A 441 7.37 -1.41 40.53
C ARG A 441 7.59 0.04 40.96
N ASN A 442 7.68 0.95 39.99
CA ASN A 442 8.15 2.31 40.23
C ASN A 442 7.03 3.35 40.12
N LEU A 443 5.90 3.02 39.47
CA LEU A 443 4.83 3.96 39.17
C LEU A 443 3.54 3.49 39.84
N ASP A 444 2.78 4.44 40.39
CA ASP A 444 1.43 4.22 40.88
C ASP A 444 0.40 4.65 39.81
N TYR A 445 -0.69 3.88 39.68
CA TYR A 445 -1.68 4.17 38.64
C TYR A 445 -2.52 5.42 38.94
N THR A 446 -2.72 5.77 40.21
CA THR A 446 -3.51 6.94 40.62
C THR A 446 -2.76 8.23 40.27
N ASP A 447 -1.47 8.29 40.59
CA ASP A 447 -0.58 9.40 40.23
C ASP A 447 -0.56 9.63 38.72
N VAL A 448 -0.45 8.57 37.92
CA VAL A 448 -0.46 8.68 36.45
C VAL A 448 -1.79 9.22 35.94
N LEU A 449 -2.93 8.76 36.47
CA LEU A 449 -4.24 9.27 36.07
C LEU A 449 -4.45 10.74 36.48
N GLU A 450 -3.98 11.13 37.67
CA GLU A 450 -4.03 12.52 38.14
C GLU A 450 -3.21 13.44 37.23
N GLN A 451 -1.98 13.06 36.89
CA GLN A 451 -1.14 13.83 35.95
C GLN A 451 -1.77 13.96 34.56
N LEU A 452 -2.42 12.91 34.04
CA LEU A 452 -3.14 12.99 32.77
C LEU A 452 -4.35 13.92 32.87
N GLN A 453 -5.05 13.90 34.00
CA GLN A 453 -6.18 14.79 34.26
C GLN A 453 -5.73 16.25 34.38
N GLU A 454 -4.59 16.54 35.02
CA GLU A 454 -3.97 17.86 35.09
C GLU A 454 -3.63 18.41 33.69
N LYS A 455 -3.19 17.53 32.79
CA LYS A 455 -2.99 17.86 31.35
C LYS A 455 -4.29 17.98 30.56
N GLY A 456 -5.44 17.78 31.20
CA GLY A 456 -6.76 17.85 30.56
C GLY A 456 -7.06 16.65 29.65
N ILE A 457 -6.39 15.51 29.82
CA ILE A 457 -6.60 14.31 29.00
C ILE A 457 -7.73 13.46 29.58
N SER A 458 -8.71 13.14 28.74
CA SER A 458 -9.80 12.23 29.09
C SER A 458 -9.41 10.81 28.70
N ILE A 459 -9.34 9.90 29.67
CA ILE A 459 -8.88 8.53 29.46
C ILE A 459 -9.91 7.50 29.92
N ARG A 460 -10.00 6.38 29.19
CA ARG A 460 -10.73 5.17 29.59
C ARG A 460 -9.83 3.96 29.41
N VAL A 461 -9.66 3.17 30.47
CA VAL A 461 -8.77 2.00 30.49
C VAL A 461 -9.52 0.75 30.96
N ALA A 462 -9.14 -0.40 30.42
CA ALA A 462 -9.71 -1.68 30.84
C ALA A 462 -9.15 -2.19 32.18
N SER A 463 -7.97 -1.72 32.59
CA SER A 463 -7.30 -2.18 33.81
C SER A 463 -6.30 -1.14 34.35
N PRO A 464 -6.26 -0.92 35.68
CA PRO A 464 -5.22 -0.10 36.33
C PRO A 464 -3.79 -0.57 36.03
N LYS A 465 -3.60 -1.88 35.83
CA LYS A 465 -2.29 -2.44 35.49
C LYS A 465 -1.71 -1.86 34.19
N LEU A 466 -2.56 -1.60 33.21
CA LEU A 466 -2.14 -1.05 31.91
C LEU A 466 -1.69 0.40 32.04
N VAL A 467 -2.33 1.17 32.93
CA VAL A 467 -1.95 2.57 33.19
C VAL A 467 -0.48 2.66 33.61
N MET A 468 -0.06 1.84 34.59
CA MET A 468 1.33 1.84 35.05
C MET A 468 2.30 1.33 33.97
N GLU A 469 1.91 0.30 33.21
CA GLU A 469 2.76 -0.29 32.18
C GLU A 469 3.02 0.65 31.00
N GLU A 470 2.05 1.50 30.70
CA GLU A 470 2.03 2.35 29.51
C GLU A 470 2.15 3.85 29.83
N ALA A 471 2.52 4.17 31.08
CA ALA A 471 2.77 5.54 31.55
C ALA A 471 3.83 6.25 30.71
N PRO A 472 3.72 7.58 30.47
CA PRO A 472 4.69 8.35 29.69
C PRO A 472 6.16 8.13 30.11
N GLU A 473 6.43 8.03 31.40
CA GLU A 473 7.76 7.82 31.99
C GLU A 473 8.35 6.43 31.69
N SER A 474 7.53 5.51 31.19
CA SER A 474 7.99 4.20 30.74
C SER A 474 8.59 4.22 29.34
N TYR A 475 8.44 5.33 28.62
CA TYR A 475 8.86 5.53 27.25
C TYR A 475 9.98 6.56 27.15
N LYS A 476 10.69 6.53 26.04
CA LYS A 476 11.60 7.62 25.68
C LYS A 476 10.78 8.85 25.30
N ASN A 477 11.41 10.01 25.24
CA ASN A 477 10.79 11.18 24.68
C ASN A 477 10.64 11.01 23.15
N VAL A 478 9.40 11.08 22.66
CA VAL A 478 9.08 10.91 21.24
C VAL A 478 9.66 12.04 20.38
N THR A 479 9.75 13.26 20.90
CA THR A 479 10.37 14.40 20.18
C THR A 479 11.86 14.12 19.95
N ASP A 480 12.58 13.64 20.96
CA ASP A 480 13.99 13.26 20.80
C ASP A 480 14.19 12.17 19.73
N VAL A 481 13.27 11.19 19.65
CA VAL A 481 13.28 10.14 18.63
C VAL A 481 13.05 10.70 17.23
N VAL A 482 12.05 11.57 17.09
CA VAL A 482 11.69 12.20 15.81
C VAL A 482 12.79 13.14 15.33
N ASP A 483 13.31 14.00 16.20
CA ASP A 483 14.40 14.92 15.88
C ASP A 483 15.66 14.17 15.46
N THR A 484 15.97 13.03 16.11
CA THR A 484 17.10 12.18 15.70
C THR A 484 16.85 11.57 14.31
N SER A 485 15.63 11.15 14.02
CA SER A 485 15.26 10.57 12.71
C SER A 485 15.29 11.60 11.58
N MET A 486 14.97 12.86 11.88
CA MET A 486 15.09 13.98 10.93
C MET A 486 16.55 14.40 10.71
N ASN A 487 17.38 14.30 11.75
CA ASN A 487 18.79 14.72 11.74
C ASN A 487 19.77 13.56 11.49
N ILE A 488 19.41 12.56 10.69
CA ILE A 488 20.40 11.60 10.18
C ILE A 488 21.37 12.44 9.32
N PRO A 489 22.67 12.59 9.67
CA PRO A 489 23.57 13.49 8.96
C PRO A 489 24.04 12.83 7.67
N ASN A 490 24.56 13.60 6.72
CA ASN A 490 25.28 12.99 5.60
C ASN A 490 26.57 12.42 6.18
N THR A 491 26.79 11.12 6.05
CA THR A 491 28.14 10.58 6.24
C THR A 491 28.95 11.02 5.02
N ASP A 492 29.52 12.22 5.06
CA ASP A 492 30.41 12.78 4.02
C ASP A 492 31.79 12.09 4.01
N GLU A 493 31.83 10.77 4.22
CA GLU A 493 33.02 9.93 4.03
C GLU A 493 32.61 8.63 3.30
N ASP A 494 32.06 8.78 2.10
CA ASP A 494 32.58 8.14 0.89
C ASP A 494 31.71 8.52 -0.32
N ILE A 495 32.38 8.81 -1.45
CA ILE A 495 31.82 9.12 -2.78
C ILE A 495 31.40 10.60 -3.01
N LEU A 496 32.28 11.56 -2.65
CA LEU A 496 32.41 12.79 -3.45
C LEU A 496 33.40 12.55 -4.60
N GLY A 497 32.87 11.90 -5.63
CA GLY A 497 33.44 11.84 -6.98
C GLY A 497 32.33 11.91 -8.03
N VAL A 498 31.22 12.58 -7.70
CA VAL A 498 30.06 12.71 -8.57
C VAL A 498 29.75 14.20 -8.64
N ASP A 499 30.43 14.82 -9.60
CA ASP A 499 30.24 16.20 -10.04
C ASP A 499 28.74 16.48 -10.26
N ALA A 500 28.32 17.74 -10.09
CA ALA A 500 26.95 18.17 -10.41
C ALA A 500 26.59 17.86 -11.88
N GLU A 501 27.59 17.66 -12.74
CA GLU A 501 27.44 17.13 -14.11
C GLU A 501 26.96 15.67 -14.18
N LYS A 502 27.20 14.82 -13.18
CA LYS A 502 26.71 13.42 -13.18
C LYS A 502 25.24 13.31 -12.77
N LEU A 503 24.75 14.19 -11.90
CA LEU A 503 23.32 14.27 -11.60
C LEU A 503 22.54 14.76 -12.84
N ASP A 504 23.14 15.70 -13.59
CA ASP A 504 22.63 16.14 -14.88
C ASP A 504 22.78 15.04 -15.97
N SER A 505 23.81 14.20 -15.90
CA SER A 505 23.99 13.01 -16.75
C SER A 505 22.94 11.92 -16.47
N MET A 506 22.54 11.72 -15.22
CA MET A 506 21.48 10.77 -14.82
C MET A 506 20.10 11.26 -15.26
N LEU A 507 19.84 12.57 -15.22
CA LEU A 507 18.65 13.18 -15.79
C LEU A 507 18.66 13.16 -17.33
N GLN A 508 19.82 13.35 -17.96
CA GLN A 508 20.00 13.18 -19.41
C GLN A 508 19.81 11.72 -19.86
N HIS A 509 20.03 10.72 -19.00
CA HIS A 509 19.74 9.32 -19.31
C HIS A 509 18.23 9.03 -19.41
N ARG A 510 17.37 9.76 -18.69
CA ARG A 510 15.92 9.66 -18.86
C ARG A 510 15.47 10.15 -20.24
N ASP A 511 15.98 11.30 -20.68
CA ASP A 511 15.65 11.85 -22.00
C ASP A 511 16.34 11.09 -23.14
N THR A 512 17.49 10.46 -22.87
CA THR A 512 18.18 9.59 -23.81
C THR A 512 17.51 8.21 -23.92
N ILE A 513 16.93 7.66 -22.85
CA ILE A 513 16.11 6.43 -22.90
C ILE A 513 14.80 6.67 -23.66
N ILE A 514 14.20 7.85 -23.51
CA ILE A 514 13.01 8.25 -24.29
C ILE A 514 13.38 8.55 -25.75
N LYS A 515 14.53 9.19 -26.03
CA LYS A 515 14.98 9.50 -27.41
C LYS A 515 15.65 8.35 -28.16
N LYS A 516 16.26 7.36 -27.49
CA LYS A 516 17.01 6.27 -28.14
C LYS A 516 16.19 5.00 -28.42
N GLN A 517 14.89 4.97 -28.14
CA GLN A 517 14.00 3.81 -28.44
C GLN A 517 14.66 2.45 -28.13
N ILE A 518 15.27 2.30 -26.95
CA ILE A 518 15.84 1.00 -26.57
C ILE A 518 14.72 0.17 -25.93
N ILE A 519 13.79 -0.25 -26.78
CA ILE A 519 13.09 -1.53 -26.68
C ILE A 519 13.25 -2.21 -28.06
N PRO A 520 14.42 -2.78 -28.38
CA PRO A 520 14.46 -3.91 -29.29
C PRO A 520 14.19 -5.16 -28.44
N ASP A 521 13.13 -5.88 -28.79
CA ASP A 521 12.81 -7.29 -28.40
C ASP A 521 11.35 -7.52 -27.97
N LEU A 522 10.42 -6.84 -28.64
CA LEU A 522 9.08 -7.40 -28.90
C LEU A 522 8.79 -7.32 -30.40
N ILE A 523 9.65 -7.95 -31.20
CA ILE A 523 9.34 -8.40 -32.56
C ILE A 523 9.55 -9.92 -32.53
N PRO A 524 8.53 -10.74 -32.82
CA PRO A 524 8.73 -12.17 -33.00
C PRO A 524 9.65 -12.40 -34.20
N ASP A 525 10.69 -13.21 -34.01
CA ASP A 525 11.59 -13.61 -35.08
C ASP A 525 10.84 -14.51 -36.08
N GLU A 526 10.50 -13.93 -37.23
CA GLU A 526 10.17 -14.66 -38.45
C GLU A 526 11.48 -15.23 -39.00
N THR A 527 11.86 -16.45 -38.58
CA THR A 527 12.60 -17.45 -39.38
C THR A 527 13.14 -18.59 -38.51
N ASP A 528 12.31 -19.60 -38.21
CA ASP A 528 12.79 -20.98 -38.35
C ASP A 528 11.63 -21.93 -38.66
N HIS A 529 11.69 -22.45 -39.88
CA HIS A 529 10.85 -23.49 -40.41
C HIS A 529 11.35 -24.85 -39.92
N SER A 530 10.83 -25.32 -38.78
CA SER A 530 10.76 -26.76 -38.51
C SER A 530 9.30 -27.20 -38.47
N GLN A 531 8.71 -27.30 -39.66
CA GLN A 531 7.48 -28.03 -39.91
C GLN A 531 7.64 -29.48 -39.41
N LYS A 532 6.95 -29.83 -38.33
CA LYS A 532 6.24 -31.12 -38.35
C LYS A 532 5.00 -30.91 -39.21
N PHE A 533 5.16 -31.32 -40.46
CA PHE A 533 4.13 -31.71 -41.41
C PHE A 533 2.73 -31.89 -40.80
N LEU A 534 1.89 -30.88 -40.97
CA LEU A 534 0.55 -31.10 -41.50
C LEU A 534 0.58 -30.52 -42.91
N SER A 535 0.34 -31.40 -43.87
CA SER A 535 0.50 -31.15 -45.30
C SER A 535 -0.38 -29.99 -45.81
N PRO A 536 -0.08 -29.39 -46.99
CA PRO A 536 -0.96 -28.48 -47.73
C PRO A 536 -2.32 -29.07 -48.16
N ILE A 537 -2.70 -30.23 -47.63
CA ILE A 537 -4.00 -30.89 -47.81
C ILE A 537 -4.96 -30.61 -46.64
N ASP A 538 -4.50 -30.03 -45.52
CA ASP A 538 -5.41 -29.56 -44.44
C ASP A 538 -5.84 -28.09 -44.63
N LEU A 539 -5.33 -27.41 -45.67
CA LEU A 539 -5.76 -26.08 -46.11
C LEU A 539 -7.01 -26.13 -47.01
N VAL A 540 -7.85 -27.15 -46.83
CA VAL A 540 -9.04 -27.41 -47.65
C VAL A 540 -10.20 -27.69 -46.69
N TYR A 541 -10.97 -26.63 -46.42
CA TYR A 541 -12.22 -26.56 -45.64
C TYR A 541 -12.13 -26.51 -44.11
N SER A 542 -11.88 -25.32 -43.57
CA SER A 542 -12.39 -24.93 -42.25
C SER A 542 -13.33 -23.73 -42.40
N THR A 543 -14.63 -23.98 -42.30
CA THR A 543 -15.70 -22.98 -42.20
C THR A 543 -15.93 -22.59 -40.74
N SER A 544 -14.88 -22.51 -39.92
CA SER A 544 -15.05 -22.18 -38.50
C SER A 544 -15.43 -20.69 -38.34
N ALA A 545 -16.24 -20.39 -37.31
CA ALA A 545 -16.59 -19.01 -36.97
C ALA A 545 -15.34 -18.17 -36.65
N TYR A 546 -14.30 -18.82 -36.10
CA TYR A 546 -13.03 -18.17 -35.77
C TYR A 546 -12.29 -17.68 -37.01
N ASP A 547 -12.21 -18.50 -38.07
CA ASP A 547 -11.52 -18.12 -39.31
C ASP A 547 -12.20 -16.95 -40.00
N ARG A 548 -13.54 -16.93 -40.02
CA ARG A 548 -14.33 -15.80 -40.54
C ARG A 548 -14.06 -14.50 -39.78
N VAL A 549 -14.01 -14.56 -38.45
CA VAL A 549 -13.70 -13.39 -37.60
C VAL A 549 -12.26 -12.92 -37.82
N ARG A 550 -11.31 -13.85 -37.92
CA ARG A 550 -9.90 -13.55 -38.16
C ARG A 550 -9.71 -12.77 -39.46
N VAL A 551 -10.35 -13.17 -40.55
CA VAL A 551 -10.26 -12.49 -41.86
C VAL A 551 -10.75 -11.04 -41.80
N VAL A 552 -11.85 -10.77 -41.07
CA VAL A 552 -12.42 -9.41 -40.97
C VAL A 552 -11.50 -8.45 -40.23
N PHE A 553 -10.78 -8.93 -39.20
CA PHE A 553 -10.02 -8.09 -38.29
C PHE A 553 -8.49 -8.29 -38.36
N SER A 554 -8.00 -9.10 -39.30
CA SER A 554 -6.57 -9.35 -39.52
C SER A 554 -5.80 -8.07 -39.89
N SER A 555 -4.54 -8.03 -39.45
CA SER A 555 -3.59 -6.94 -39.72
C SER A 555 -2.58 -7.32 -40.79
N ASP A 556 -2.62 -8.56 -41.29
CA ASP A 556 -1.61 -9.13 -42.17
C ASP A 556 -1.64 -8.42 -43.55
N PRO A 557 -0.48 -7.96 -44.07
CA PRO A 557 -0.37 -7.23 -45.33
C PRO A 557 -1.03 -7.93 -46.52
N ILE A 558 -0.94 -9.27 -46.58
CA ILE A 558 -1.47 -10.10 -47.67
C ILE A 558 -3.01 -10.01 -47.73
N PHE A 559 -3.66 -9.91 -46.56
CA PHE A 559 -5.12 -9.87 -46.45
C PHE A 559 -5.68 -8.44 -46.35
N SER A 560 -4.79 -7.44 -46.33
CA SER A 560 -5.11 -6.05 -45.96
C SER A 560 -5.79 -5.23 -47.07
N ASP A 561 -5.73 -5.70 -48.32
CA ASP A 561 -6.25 -5.04 -49.53
C ASP A 561 -7.67 -5.47 -49.92
N HIS A 562 -8.25 -6.47 -49.25
CA HIS A 562 -9.59 -6.96 -49.56
C HIS A 562 -10.70 -6.05 -49.00
N GLU A 563 -11.81 -5.89 -49.73
CA GLU A 563 -12.96 -5.06 -49.33
C GLU A 563 -13.52 -5.42 -47.94
N LEU A 564 -13.50 -6.72 -47.59
CA LEU A 564 -13.89 -7.21 -46.27
C LEU A 564 -12.99 -6.69 -45.14
N ASN A 565 -11.67 -6.59 -45.38
CA ASN A 565 -10.72 -6.03 -44.42
C ASN A 565 -10.84 -4.50 -44.34
N LYS A 566 -11.04 -3.81 -45.48
CA LYS A 566 -11.33 -2.37 -45.52
C LYS A 566 -12.57 -2.04 -44.69
N ARG A 567 -13.63 -2.86 -44.79
CA ARG A 567 -14.84 -2.73 -43.98
C ARG A 567 -14.57 -2.92 -42.48
N GLY A 568 -13.75 -3.91 -42.10
CA GLY A 568 -13.29 -4.10 -40.72
C GLY A 568 -12.42 -2.96 -40.18
N LYS A 569 -11.58 -2.34 -41.02
CA LYS A 569 -10.80 -1.14 -40.66
C LYS A 569 -11.69 0.09 -40.49
N MET A 570 -12.67 0.27 -41.37
CA MET A 570 -13.63 1.39 -41.28
C MET A 570 -14.52 1.29 -40.03
N SER A 571 -14.98 0.08 -39.68
CA SER A 571 -15.78 -0.13 -38.46
C SER A 571 -15.00 0.15 -37.17
N LYS A 572 -13.65 0.03 -37.19
CA LYS A 572 -12.78 0.46 -36.08
C LYS A 572 -12.51 1.97 -36.07
N LYS A 573 -12.29 2.59 -37.24
CA LYS A 573 -11.89 4.00 -37.35
C LYS A 573 -13.02 4.99 -37.14
N ILE A 574 -14.22 4.72 -37.67
CA ILE A 574 -15.37 5.63 -37.58
C ILE A 574 -15.75 5.96 -36.12
N PRO A 575 -15.88 4.98 -35.19
CA PRO A 575 -16.16 5.25 -33.78
C PRO A 575 -15.13 6.16 -33.09
N VAL A 576 -13.86 6.01 -33.47
CA VAL A 576 -12.76 6.83 -32.93
C VAL A 576 -12.90 8.27 -33.44
N TYR A 577 -13.13 8.47 -34.74
CA TYR A 577 -13.32 9.81 -35.29
C TYR A 577 -14.54 10.53 -34.71
N ILE A 578 -15.67 9.82 -34.56
CA ILE A 578 -16.89 10.38 -33.97
C ILE A 578 -16.66 10.75 -32.50
N GLY A 579 -16.04 9.87 -31.71
CA GLY A 579 -15.76 10.15 -30.30
C GLY A 579 -14.75 11.28 -30.10
N VAL A 580 -13.69 11.35 -30.91
CA VAL A 580 -12.74 12.48 -30.87
C VAL A 580 -13.46 13.79 -31.21
N SER A 581 -14.28 13.81 -32.28
CA SER A 581 -15.00 15.01 -32.71
C SER A 581 -15.98 15.50 -31.63
N ILE A 582 -16.79 14.59 -31.07
CA ILE A 582 -17.74 14.93 -30.00
C ILE A 582 -17.02 15.32 -28.71
N GLY A 583 -15.90 14.67 -28.39
CA GLY A 583 -15.07 15.02 -27.23
C GLY A 583 -14.49 16.43 -27.33
N VAL A 584 -14.01 16.85 -28.50
CA VAL A 584 -13.52 18.22 -28.75
C VAL A 584 -14.65 19.24 -28.62
N ILE A 585 -15.84 18.95 -29.18
CA ILE A 585 -17.02 19.82 -29.05
C ILE A 585 -17.43 19.94 -27.56
N ALA A 586 -17.51 18.82 -26.84
CA ALA A 586 -17.88 18.79 -25.43
C ALA A 586 -16.88 19.54 -24.55
N SER A 587 -15.57 19.41 -24.83
CA SER A 587 -14.52 20.19 -24.16
C SER A 587 -14.74 21.69 -24.40
N THR A 588 -14.96 22.09 -25.65
CA THR A 588 -15.15 23.51 -26.01
C THR A 588 -16.37 24.10 -25.31
N LEU A 589 -17.50 23.38 -25.28
CA LEU A 589 -18.72 23.81 -24.60
C LEU A 589 -18.58 23.84 -23.07
N ARG A 590 -17.67 23.06 -22.50
CA ARG A 590 -17.42 23.01 -21.05
C ARG A 590 -16.55 24.16 -20.53
N MET A 591 -15.77 24.80 -21.42
CA MET A 591 -14.82 25.86 -21.04
C MET A 591 -15.44 26.99 -20.20
N PRO A 592 -16.61 27.58 -20.55
CA PRO A 592 -17.19 28.67 -19.74
C PRO A 592 -17.58 28.21 -18.33
N VAL A 593 -18.05 26.97 -18.19
CA VAL A 593 -18.47 26.43 -16.88
C VAL A 593 -17.26 26.08 -16.01
N ALA A 594 -16.21 25.50 -16.62
CA ALA A 594 -14.96 25.23 -15.91
C ALA A 594 -14.29 26.53 -15.41
N PHE A 595 -14.43 27.62 -16.18
CA PHE A 595 -13.96 28.94 -15.77
C PHE A 595 -14.77 29.52 -14.60
N ASP A 596 -16.10 29.42 -14.62
CA ASP A 596 -16.94 29.85 -13.50
C ASP A 596 -16.67 29.04 -12.22
N GLU A 597 -16.43 27.74 -12.34
CA GLU A 597 -15.99 26.88 -11.23
C GLU A 597 -14.64 27.33 -10.67
N PHE A 598 -13.68 27.69 -11.54
CA PHE A 598 -12.40 28.24 -11.10
C PHE A 598 -12.59 29.54 -10.32
N LEU A 599 -13.44 30.45 -10.79
CA LEU A 599 -13.74 31.72 -10.11
C LEU A 599 -14.38 31.50 -8.73
N ARG A 600 -15.33 30.56 -8.62
CA ARG A 600 -15.96 30.23 -7.33
C ARG A 600 -14.97 29.62 -6.35
N ALA A 601 -14.16 28.67 -6.81
CA ALA A 601 -13.17 27.99 -5.97
C ALA A 601 -12.05 28.93 -5.49
N ASN A 602 -11.75 29.97 -6.27
CA ASN A 602 -10.65 30.90 -5.97
C ASN A 602 -11.13 32.31 -5.57
N LYS A 603 -12.40 32.44 -5.14
CA LYS A 603 -13.01 33.75 -4.80
C LYS A 603 -12.25 34.53 -3.72
N PHE A 604 -11.52 33.83 -2.85
CA PHE A 604 -10.74 34.40 -1.75
C PHE A 604 -9.22 34.20 -1.91
N THR A 605 -8.78 33.71 -3.08
CA THR A 605 -7.37 33.45 -3.36
C THR A 605 -6.70 34.73 -3.86
N ILE A 606 -5.64 35.18 -3.17
CA ILE A 606 -4.81 36.31 -3.61
C ILE A 606 -3.72 35.77 -4.56
N PHE A 607 -3.68 36.28 -5.79
CA PHE A 607 -2.63 35.98 -6.75
C PHE A 607 -1.59 37.10 -6.77
N GLU A 608 -0.30 36.74 -6.84
CA GLU A 608 0.81 37.70 -6.84
C GLU A 608 0.72 38.74 -7.97
N THR A 609 0.22 38.33 -9.14
CA THR A 609 -0.01 39.25 -10.27
C THR A 609 -1.28 38.89 -11.04
N GLN A 610 -1.84 39.88 -11.74
CA GLN A 610 -3.00 39.67 -12.62
C GLN A 610 -2.69 38.67 -13.75
N ASN A 611 -1.46 38.62 -14.23
CA ASN A 611 -1.04 37.68 -15.28
C ASN A 611 -1.00 36.24 -14.76
N THR A 612 -0.51 36.04 -13.53
CA THR A 612 -0.52 34.72 -12.87
C THR A 612 -1.96 34.23 -12.66
N ALA A 613 -2.88 35.12 -12.26
CA ALA A 613 -4.29 34.80 -12.11
C ALA A 613 -4.94 34.36 -13.44
N LYS A 614 -4.71 35.12 -14.52
CA LYS A 614 -5.23 34.80 -15.86
C LYS A 614 -4.70 33.47 -16.38
N ARG A 615 -3.40 33.20 -16.21
CA ARG A 615 -2.78 31.95 -16.66
C ARG A 615 -3.30 30.74 -15.90
N ARG A 616 -3.38 30.82 -14.57
CA ARG A 616 -3.96 29.74 -13.75
C ARG A 616 -5.44 29.49 -14.04
N ALA A 617 -6.22 30.55 -14.28
CA ALA A 617 -7.62 30.41 -14.66
C ALA A 617 -7.76 29.70 -16.00
N PHE A 618 -6.94 30.07 -16.99
CA PHE A 618 -6.94 29.44 -18.31
C PHE A 618 -6.50 27.97 -18.23
N ASP A 619 -5.36 27.68 -17.62
CA ASP A 619 -4.79 26.33 -17.53
C ASP A 619 -5.72 25.37 -16.78
N SER A 620 -6.30 25.82 -15.66
CA SER A 620 -7.25 25.01 -14.89
C SER A 620 -8.55 24.73 -15.66
N SER A 621 -9.09 25.76 -16.34
CA SER A 621 -10.32 25.63 -17.12
C SER A 621 -10.11 24.73 -18.34
N LEU A 622 -8.94 24.85 -19.00
CA LEU A 622 -8.56 24.03 -20.14
C LEU A 622 -8.40 22.57 -19.72
N CYS A 623 -7.65 22.29 -18.64
CA CYS A 623 -7.43 20.93 -18.16
C CYS A 623 -8.75 20.23 -17.77
N LYS A 624 -9.63 20.91 -17.03
CA LYS A 624 -10.94 20.36 -16.63
C LYS A 624 -11.84 20.10 -17.84
N SER A 625 -11.86 21.03 -18.79
CA SER A 625 -12.66 20.89 -20.02
C SER A 625 -12.15 19.77 -20.91
N MET A 626 -10.83 19.64 -21.06
CA MET A 626 -10.21 18.54 -21.81
C MET A 626 -10.48 17.19 -21.16
N ALA A 627 -10.35 17.06 -19.83
CA ALA A 627 -10.66 15.82 -19.13
C ALA A 627 -12.14 15.42 -19.30
N PHE A 628 -13.05 16.38 -19.21
CA PHE A 628 -14.47 16.16 -19.48
C PHE A 628 -14.73 15.73 -20.93
N GLY A 629 -14.15 16.44 -21.90
CA GLY A 629 -14.26 16.11 -23.32
C GLY A 629 -13.69 14.73 -23.66
N PHE A 630 -12.55 14.36 -23.08
CA PHE A 630 -11.95 13.05 -23.23
C PHE A 630 -12.87 11.95 -22.68
N SER A 631 -13.45 12.16 -21.49
CA SER A 631 -14.39 11.21 -20.89
C SER A 631 -15.64 10.99 -21.77
N ILE A 632 -16.22 12.07 -22.29
CA ILE A 632 -17.38 11.99 -23.19
C ILE A 632 -16.99 11.33 -24.52
N GLY A 633 -15.88 11.74 -25.12
CA GLY A 633 -15.39 11.19 -26.38
C GLY A 633 -15.12 9.68 -26.28
N PHE A 634 -14.48 9.24 -25.21
CA PHE A 634 -14.24 7.83 -24.95
C PHE A 634 -15.53 7.01 -24.82
N LYS A 635 -16.51 7.51 -24.06
CA LYS A 635 -17.83 6.87 -23.91
C LYS A 635 -18.56 6.77 -25.25
N VAL A 636 -18.50 7.82 -26.06
CA VAL A 636 -19.10 7.86 -27.39
C VAL A 636 -18.39 6.87 -28.33
N THR A 637 -17.05 6.76 -28.29
CA THR A 637 -16.31 5.77 -29.06
C THR A 637 -16.69 4.34 -28.68
N LEU A 638 -16.84 4.03 -27.39
CA LEU A 638 -17.28 2.71 -26.96
C LEU A 638 -18.72 2.40 -27.40
N PHE A 639 -19.63 3.39 -27.26
CA PHE A 639 -21.02 3.24 -27.66
C PHE A 639 -21.15 3.05 -29.18
N THR A 640 -20.53 3.92 -29.97
CA THR A 640 -20.54 3.80 -31.44
C THR A 640 -19.78 2.57 -31.91
N GLY A 641 -18.70 2.17 -31.24
CA GLY A 641 -17.97 0.93 -31.49
C GLY A 641 -18.85 -0.30 -31.27
N GLY A 642 -19.62 -0.35 -30.18
CA GLY A 642 -20.61 -1.41 -29.96
C GLY A 642 -21.67 -1.47 -31.06
N CYS A 643 -22.17 -0.32 -31.51
CA CYS A 643 -23.19 -0.25 -32.56
C CYS A 643 -22.68 -0.59 -33.98
N TYR A 644 -21.38 -0.44 -34.27
CA TYR A 644 -20.80 -0.66 -35.61
C TYR A 644 -19.92 -1.91 -35.74
N ILE A 645 -19.21 -2.31 -34.69
CA ILE A 645 -18.27 -3.44 -34.71
C ILE A 645 -18.98 -4.75 -34.39
N LEU A 646 -19.89 -4.75 -33.40
CA LEU A 646 -20.59 -5.98 -32.99
C LEU A 646 -21.48 -6.58 -34.08
N PRO A 647 -22.22 -5.81 -34.90
CA PRO A 647 -23.01 -6.40 -35.98
C PRO A 647 -22.10 -7.14 -36.97
N LEU A 648 -20.99 -6.53 -37.37
CA LEU A 648 -20.01 -7.13 -38.27
C LEU A 648 -19.36 -8.39 -37.67
N LEU A 649 -19.10 -8.36 -36.35
CA LEU A 649 -18.60 -9.52 -35.61
C LEU A 649 -19.62 -10.67 -35.59
N PHE A 650 -20.90 -10.38 -35.34
CA PHE A 650 -21.96 -11.38 -35.39
C PHE A 650 -22.14 -11.94 -36.79
N SER A 651 -22.15 -11.10 -37.84
CA SER A 651 -22.21 -11.56 -39.23
C SER A 651 -21.06 -12.48 -39.57
N ALA A 652 -19.85 -12.17 -39.08
CA ALA A 652 -18.67 -13.02 -39.26
C ALA A 652 -18.81 -14.36 -38.53
N ILE A 653 -19.30 -14.36 -37.28
CA ILE A 653 -19.53 -15.58 -36.50
C ILE A 653 -20.58 -16.47 -37.19
N GLN A 654 -21.72 -15.89 -37.59
CA GLN A 654 -22.80 -16.62 -38.24
C GLN A 654 -22.49 -17.01 -39.69
N GLY A 655 -21.53 -16.33 -40.32
CA GLY A 655 -21.19 -16.51 -41.72
C GLY A 655 -22.26 -15.99 -42.68
N LYS A 656 -23.18 -15.15 -42.19
CA LYS A 656 -24.27 -14.56 -42.96
C LYS A 656 -24.65 -13.18 -42.44
N THR A 657 -25.11 -12.31 -43.32
CA THR A 657 -25.56 -10.96 -42.95
C THR A 657 -27.03 -11.00 -42.55
N SER A 658 -27.37 -10.55 -41.35
CA SER A 658 -28.78 -10.43 -40.93
C SER A 658 -29.07 -9.12 -40.20
N TYR A 659 -30.24 -8.53 -40.46
CA TYR A 659 -30.69 -7.34 -39.74
C TYR A 659 -30.88 -7.58 -38.23
N TRP A 660 -31.08 -8.83 -37.80
CA TRP A 660 -31.19 -9.19 -36.37
C TRP A 660 -29.90 -8.96 -35.58
N GLU A 661 -28.74 -8.98 -36.25
CA GLU A 661 -27.43 -8.80 -35.62
C GLU A 661 -27.25 -7.35 -35.17
N TYR A 662 -27.81 -6.40 -35.92
CA TYR A 662 -27.84 -4.99 -35.54
C TYR A 662 -28.76 -4.75 -34.34
N ALA A 663 -29.93 -5.40 -34.30
CA ALA A 663 -30.83 -5.34 -33.16
C ALA A 663 -30.18 -5.88 -31.88
N ALA A 664 -29.54 -7.05 -31.97
CA ALA A 664 -28.82 -7.66 -30.85
C ALA A 664 -27.64 -6.79 -30.39
N SER A 665 -26.86 -6.26 -31.33
CA SER A 665 -25.69 -5.42 -31.03
C SER A 665 -26.06 -4.11 -30.37
N TRP A 666 -27.07 -3.42 -30.88
CA TRP A 666 -27.52 -2.14 -30.31
C TRP A 666 -28.21 -2.36 -28.96
N GLY A 667 -29.00 -3.42 -28.83
CA GLY A 667 -29.59 -3.81 -27.54
C GLY A 667 -28.52 -4.14 -26.49
N LEU A 668 -27.50 -4.92 -26.86
CA LEU A 668 -26.39 -5.26 -25.96
C LEU A 668 -25.56 -4.02 -25.58
N THR A 669 -25.26 -3.15 -26.56
CA THR A 669 -24.50 -1.92 -26.33
C THR A 669 -25.24 -0.95 -25.40
N CYS A 670 -26.53 -0.73 -25.62
CA CYS A 670 -27.36 0.10 -24.73
C CYS A 670 -27.52 -0.50 -23.33
N SER A 671 -27.60 -1.83 -23.24
CA SER A 671 -27.62 -2.53 -21.94
C SER A 671 -26.31 -2.28 -21.18
N LEU A 672 -25.16 -2.55 -21.80
CA LEU A 672 -23.84 -2.34 -21.18
C LEU A 672 -23.61 -0.88 -20.80
N TYR A 673 -24.05 0.08 -21.62
CA TYR A 673 -23.98 1.51 -21.30
C TYR A 673 -24.75 1.88 -20.02
N CYS A 674 -25.79 1.11 -19.68
CA CYS A 674 -26.61 1.32 -18.49
C CYS A 674 -26.30 0.34 -17.34
N PHE A 675 -25.21 -0.44 -17.41
CA PHE A 675 -24.86 -1.46 -16.42
C PHE A 675 -24.85 -0.91 -14.98
N ASN A 676 -24.22 0.26 -14.79
CA ASN A 676 -24.08 0.90 -13.47
C ASN A 676 -25.40 1.50 -12.94
N ARG A 677 -26.50 1.44 -13.71
CA ARG A 677 -27.80 2.02 -13.35
C ARG A 677 -28.81 0.95 -12.88
N GLY A 678 -28.38 -0.29 -12.72
CA GLY A 678 -29.18 -1.40 -12.18
C GLY A 678 -29.89 -2.24 -13.25
N PHE A 679 -30.16 -3.50 -12.92
CA PHE A 679 -30.63 -4.53 -13.85
C PHE A 679 -31.91 -4.15 -14.62
N LYS A 680 -32.89 -3.53 -13.95
CA LYS A 680 -34.15 -3.09 -14.59
C LYS A 680 -33.91 -2.04 -15.68
N ARG A 681 -33.00 -1.09 -15.44
CA ARG A 681 -32.68 -0.03 -16.42
C ARG A 681 -31.84 -0.58 -17.58
N MET A 682 -30.98 -1.55 -17.29
CA MET A 682 -30.23 -2.30 -18.30
C MET A 682 -31.16 -3.02 -19.29
N LEU A 683 -32.16 -3.75 -18.79
CA LEU A 683 -33.15 -4.44 -19.63
C LEU A 683 -33.97 -3.45 -20.49
N ILE A 684 -34.44 -2.36 -19.88
CA ILE A 684 -35.20 -1.33 -20.60
C ILE A 684 -34.35 -0.68 -21.70
N ALA A 685 -33.10 -0.31 -21.40
CA ALA A 685 -32.18 0.27 -22.36
C ALA A 685 -31.87 -0.70 -23.51
N GLY A 686 -31.74 -2.00 -23.22
CA GLY A 686 -31.56 -3.03 -24.24
C GLY A 686 -32.75 -3.16 -25.19
N MET A 687 -33.98 -3.18 -24.65
CA MET A 687 -35.19 -3.22 -25.48
C MET A 687 -35.34 -1.96 -26.34
N ILE A 688 -35.08 -0.78 -25.76
CA ILE A 688 -35.13 0.50 -26.49
C ILE A 688 -34.05 0.54 -27.57
N GLY A 689 -32.83 0.05 -27.30
CA GLY A 689 -31.73 0.03 -28.26
C GLY A 689 -31.93 -0.94 -29.42
N ALA A 690 -32.63 -2.06 -29.19
CA ALA A 690 -32.88 -3.06 -30.23
C ALA A 690 -33.78 -2.53 -31.37
N VAL A 691 -34.74 -1.66 -31.08
CA VAL A 691 -35.68 -1.08 -32.06
C VAL A 691 -34.97 -0.27 -33.17
N PRO A 692 -34.18 0.77 -32.88
CA PRO A 692 -33.41 1.48 -33.90
C PRO A 692 -32.37 0.56 -34.55
N GLY A 693 -31.80 -0.40 -33.81
CA GLY A 693 -30.93 -1.44 -34.38
C GLY A 693 -31.60 -2.25 -35.51
N LEU A 694 -32.89 -2.59 -35.37
CA LEU A 694 -33.66 -3.25 -36.43
C LEU A 694 -33.83 -2.37 -37.66
N PHE A 695 -34.19 -1.09 -37.48
CA PHE A 695 -34.35 -0.15 -38.59
C PHE A 695 -33.03 0.08 -39.33
N THR A 696 -31.93 0.30 -38.59
CA THR A 696 -30.60 0.45 -39.20
C THR A 696 -30.16 -0.82 -39.89
N GLY A 697 -30.38 -2.00 -39.30
CA GLY A 697 -30.05 -3.28 -39.91
C GLY A 697 -30.85 -3.56 -41.19
N ALA A 698 -32.13 -3.17 -41.23
CA ALA A 698 -32.97 -3.31 -42.43
C ALA A 698 -32.49 -2.41 -43.57
N LEU A 699 -32.14 -1.16 -43.27
CA LEU A 699 -31.60 -0.21 -44.24
C LEU A 699 -30.21 -0.64 -44.74
N ASP A 700 -29.33 -1.04 -43.83
CA ASP A 700 -27.97 -1.52 -44.14
C ASP A 700 -28.05 -2.78 -45.03
N MET A 701 -28.90 -3.74 -44.68
CA MET A 701 -29.13 -4.94 -45.50
C MET A 701 -29.66 -4.60 -46.89
N PHE A 702 -30.57 -3.63 -47.01
CA PHE A 702 -31.07 -3.17 -48.31
C PHE A 702 -29.94 -2.59 -49.17
N VAL A 703 -29.12 -1.71 -48.61
CA VAL A 703 -27.96 -1.12 -49.30
C VAL A 703 -26.94 -2.18 -49.69
N HIS A 704 -26.63 -3.13 -48.81
CA HIS A 704 -25.66 -4.19 -49.08
C HIS A 704 -26.11 -5.17 -50.16
N ARG A 705 -27.39 -5.54 -50.18
CA ARG A 705 -27.95 -6.38 -51.25
C ARG A 705 -27.95 -5.67 -52.60
N MET A 706 -28.27 -4.37 -52.63
CA MET A 706 -28.26 -3.58 -53.86
C MET A 706 -26.86 -3.35 -54.43
N SER A 707 -25.83 -3.39 -53.58
CA SER A 707 -24.43 -3.15 -53.98
C SER A 707 -23.58 -4.42 -54.08
N HIS A 708 -24.16 -5.61 -53.85
CA HIS A 708 -23.44 -6.90 -53.78
C HIS A 708 -22.28 -6.90 -52.77
N THR A 709 -22.48 -6.24 -51.63
CA THR A 709 -21.48 -6.10 -50.56
C THR A 709 -21.90 -6.77 -49.26
N THR A 710 -22.77 -7.78 -49.32
CA THR A 710 -23.10 -8.59 -48.13
C THR A 710 -21.87 -9.37 -47.65
N PHE A 711 -21.85 -9.76 -46.37
CA PHE A 711 -20.75 -10.55 -45.79
C PHE A 711 -20.51 -11.83 -46.59
N GLU A 712 -21.56 -12.55 -46.99
CA GLU A 712 -21.47 -13.80 -47.75
C GLU A 712 -20.87 -13.58 -49.14
N GLU A 713 -21.27 -12.51 -49.83
CA GLU A 713 -20.74 -12.16 -51.17
C GLU A 713 -19.27 -11.74 -51.07
N LEU A 714 -18.93 -10.88 -50.10
CA LEU A 714 -17.56 -10.42 -49.87
C LEU A 714 -16.65 -11.57 -49.42
N TYR A 715 -17.13 -12.44 -48.53
CA TYR A 715 -16.37 -13.58 -48.03
C TYR A 715 -16.23 -14.68 -49.10
N SER A 716 -17.26 -14.90 -49.93
CA SER A 716 -17.16 -15.83 -51.07
C SER A 716 -16.16 -15.33 -52.12
N LYS A 717 -16.16 -14.02 -52.40
CA LYS A 717 -15.16 -13.40 -53.27
C LYS A 717 -13.75 -13.55 -52.71
N HIS A 718 -13.57 -13.32 -51.40
CA HIS A 718 -12.31 -13.55 -50.69
C HIS A 718 -11.79 -14.99 -50.86
N LEU A 719 -12.67 -15.98 -50.67
CA LEU A 719 -12.33 -17.40 -50.85
C LEU A 719 -11.99 -17.75 -52.31
N ALA A 720 -12.65 -17.12 -53.29
CA ALA A 720 -12.41 -17.35 -54.70
C ALA A 720 -11.07 -16.75 -55.17
N ASP A 721 -10.71 -15.57 -54.68
CA ASP A 721 -9.44 -14.91 -55.00
C ASP A 721 -8.25 -15.62 -54.32
N ASN A 722 -8.41 -16.12 -53.09
CA ASN A 722 -7.38 -16.94 -52.43
C ASN A 722 -7.13 -18.31 -53.10
N LYS A 723 -8.07 -18.82 -53.92
CA LYS A 723 -7.85 -20.04 -54.72
C LYS A 723 -6.95 -19.80 -55.93
N LYS A 724 -6.68 -18.54 -56.30
CA LYS A 724 -5.84 -18.17 -57.46
C LYS A 724 -4.37 -17.91 -57.12
N TYR A 725 -4.04 -17.72 -55.85
CA TYR A 725 -2.68 -17.39 -55.38
C TYR A 725 -1.93 -18.62 -54.89
#